data_AF-A0A9E0YXF4-F1
#
_entry.id   AF-A0A9E0YXF4-F1
#
_cell.length_a   1.000
_cell.length_b   1.000
_cell.length_c   1.000
_cell.angle_alpha   90.00
_cell.angle_beta   90.00
_cell.angle_gamma   90.00
#
_symmetry.space_group_name_H-M   'P 1'
#
loop_
_entity.id
_entity.type
_entity.pdbx_description
1 polymer ?
#
loop_
_entity_poly.entity_id
_entity_poly.type
_entity_poly.pdbx_seq_one_letter_code
_entity_poly.pdbx_strand_id
1 'polypeptide(L)'
;MTVKKIVISLLCCVIVSFSFLPMITVNVHAETATEESRIMVSLGDSYSSGEGIEPFYGQNESTADKVKNQDWLAHRSEKSWPGRLTLEGVNGSMSQNRNDNWFFVATSGATTDNLTHTQRKDYDIDGKKGSRYIDKQLDVFKELGDKKAEYVTVSIGGNDAQFTDVITKAALSFSFNPGLLTDKLDSVWEEFYYGIDGGESIRDRLYQAYCDIQDAAGAQAKIIVAGYPKLLDPNGSRFLFNERDAALINDSVSRFNDEIESIVKSCKVDGMKICFVSVEEAFDGHGAYSNDAFLNEVHFGSKSQDLESSLIAPSAYSMHPNEKGAQAYADCVQAKIDEIEKDNGKTEWPLMSGSDERDIALVLDVSGSMRGTPMNETKNASERFINTVLKEDSSIGVVTYDNTSMCIADFCMNERYLTNAIQNLNSGGGTNMEAGLSQAYSMLQSSNAKKKIIVLMSDGEPNEGKTGDELIEFAETIKNEGIYIYTLGFFSNSHDKTSPQALLENIASEGCHFEVENADDLIFFFGDIADQINGQKYIYIRIACPVDVTVMYNGETLCSIEENMNTRTAFGSLTFEDNEKGTNSSSDNRVKILRLKEGTDYNIQIEGNGNGYMDYTIRFMDDTGEYTDLRTFSNIKITEQTVIDTVATNSDSTILNVDENGDGRYDLKYKATENAEGELVNDTYLIYIYIAVGVFVLILIVIAIILIMKHLKSKKSKLENR
;
A
#
# COMPACT_ATOMS: atom_id res chain seq x y z
N MET A 1 -53.13 -21.30 -35.04
CA MET A 1 -52.55 -22.19 -34.01
C MET A 1 -52.22 -23.49 -34.73
N THR A 2 -50.98 -23.79 -35.12
CA THR A 2 -49.96 -24.37 -34.22
C THR A 2 -48.56 -24.18 -34.83
N VAL A 3 -48.08 -22.94 -34.92
CA VAL A 3 -46.68 -22.62 -35.30
C VAL A 3 -45.82 -22.32 -34.05
N LYS A 4 -46.47 -22.12 -32.89
CA LYS A 4 -45.82 -21.84 -31.60
C LYS A 4 -45.20 -23.05 -30.87
N LYS A 5 -45.31 -24.28 -31.41
CA LYS A 5 -44.76 -25.50 -30.76
C LYS A 5 -43.49 -26.07 -31.40
N ILE A 6 -43.10 -25.64 -32.59
CA ILE A 6 -41.88 -26.16 -33.26
C ILE A 6 -40.66 -25.29 -32.94
N VAL A 7 -40.84 -23.99 -32.70
CA VAL A 7 -39.73 -23.07 -32.38
C VAL A 7 -39.17 -23.29 -30.96
N ILE A 8 -39.97 -23.79 -30.02
CA ILE A 8 -39.52 -24.05 -28.64
C ILE A 8 -38.67 -25.33 -28.55
N SER A 9 -38.86 -26.29 -29.47
CA SER A 9 -38.09 -27.55 -29.45
C SER A 9 -36.75 -27.47 -30.17
N LEU A 10 -36.55 -26.52 -31.11
CA LEU A 10 -35.24 -26.27 -31.73
C LEU A 10 -34.36 -25.35 -30.87
N LEU A 11 -34.95 -24.45 -30.07
CA LEU A 11 -34.18 -23.57 -29.19
C LEU A 11 -33.58 -24.31 -27.97
N CYS A 12 -34.18 -25.43 -27.55
CA CYS A 12 -33.65 -26.25 -26.46
C CYS A 12 -32.50 -27.19 -26.88
N CYS A 13 -32.24 -27.38 -28.18
CA CYS A 13 -31.14 -28.24 -28.65
C CYS A 13 -29.87 -27.46 -29.03
N VAL A 14 -29.91 -26.12 -29.10
CA VAL A 14 -28.72 -25.28 -29.38
C VAL A 14 -28.06 -24.78 -28.07
N ILE A 15 -28.72 -24.93 -26.92
CA ILE A 15 -28.23 -24.47 -25.61
C ILE A 15 -27.44 -25.56 -24.85
N VAL A 16 -27.25 -26.76 -25.42
CA VAL A 16 -26.55 -27.89 -24.76
C VAL A 16 -25.24 -28.30 -25.47
N SER A 17 -24.68 -27.44 -26.33
CA SER A 17 -23.45 -27.78 -27.09
C SER A 17 -22.38 -26.68 -27.11
N PHE A 18 -22.35 -25.81 -26.10
CA PHE A 18 -21.23 -24.90 -25.81
C PHE A 18 -20.72 -25.14 -24.38
N SER A 19 -20.14 -26.31 -24.18
CA SER A 19 -19.23 -26.58 -23.07
C SER A 19 -18.31 -27.71 -23.54
N PHE A 20 -17.03 -27.62 -23.20
CA PHE A 20 -15.90 -28.37 -23.79
C PHE A 20 -15.31 -27.78 -25.08
N LEU A 21 -14.98 -26.48 -25.03
CA LEU A 21 -13.65 -26.09 -25.52
C LEU A 21 -12.65 -26.46 -24.40
N PRO A 22 -11.51 -27.09 -24.70
CA PRO A 22 -10.49 -27.31 -23.70
C PRO A 22 -9.98 -25.92 -23.29
N MET A 23 -10.25 -25.51 -22.05
CA MET A 23 -9.38 -24.54 -21.38
C MET A 23 -7.98 -25.13 -21.49
N ILE A 24 -7.13 -24.50 -22.29
CA ILE A 24 -5.69 -24.63 -22.09
C ILE A 24 -5.46 -23.87 -20.79
N THR A 25 -5.54 -24.59 -19.67
CA THR A 25 -4.96 -24.14 -18.41
C THR A 25 -3.47 -24.01 -18.69
N VAL A 26 -3.03 -22.79 -18.98
CA VAL A 26 -1.63 -22.44 -18.79
C VAL A 26 -1.43 -22.56 -17.29
N ASN A 27 -0.83 -23.67 -16.86
CA ASN A 27 -0.28 -23.79 -15.52
C ASN A 27 0.90 -22.82 -15.45
N VAL A 28 0.62 -21.53 -15.33
CA VAL A 28 1.49 -20.67 -14.53
C VAL A 28 1.43 -21.32 -13.16
N HIS A 29 2.53 -21.94 -12.74
CA HIS A 29 2.70 -22.27 -11.33
C HIS A 29 2.72 -20.93 -10.60
N ALA A 30 1.54 -20.37 -10.33
CA ALA A 30 1.37 -19.61 -9.12
C ALA A 30 1.76 -20.59 -8.02
N GLU A 31 2.82 -20.28 -7.29
CA GLU A 31 3.01 -20.87 -5.96
C GLU A 31 1.69 -20.65 -5.24
N THR A 32 0.88 -21.72 -5.20
CA THR A 32 -0.27 -21.79 -4.32
C THR A 32 0.23 -21.42 -2.95
N ALA A 33 -0.32 -20.34 -2.39
CA ALA A 33 -0.10 -19.92 -1.01
C ALA A 33 0.06 -21.17 -0.15
N THR A 34 1.30 -21.43 0.27
CA THR A 34 1.63 -22.52 1.17
C THR A 34 0.73 -22.34 2.39
N GLU A 35 0.16 -23.42 2.94
CA GLU A 35 -0.47 -23.37 4.27
C GLU A 35 0.49 -22.60 5.17
N GLU A 36 0.13 -21.37 5.55
CA GLU A 36 1.06 -20.47 6.24
C GLU A 36 1.52 -21.19 7.51
N SER A 37 2.80 -21.48 7.57
CA SER A 37 3.37 -22.17 8.71
C SER A 37 3.23 -21.27 9.93
N ARG A 38 2.29 -21.62 10.83
CA ARG A 38 2.05 -20.96 12.12
C ARG A 38 3.28 -21.09 13.02
N ILE A 39 4.25 -20.19 12.85
CA ILE A 39 5.55 -20.25 13.51
C ILE A 39 5.73 -19.08 14.46
N MET A 40 6.12 -19.40 15.69
CA MET A 40 6.55 -18.45 16.69
C MET A 40 8.05 -18.58 16.96
N VAL A 41 8.76 -17.46 16.97
CA VAL A 41 10.15 -17.37 17.40
C VAL A 41 10.22 -16.57 18.70
N SER A 42 10.81 -17.15 19.75
CA SER A 42 10.98 -16.47 21.03
C SER A 42 12.44 -16.10 21.28
N LEU A 43 12.70 -14.79 21.23
CA LEU A 43 13.98 -14.13 21.45
C LEU A 43 14.02 -13.52 22.86
N GLY A 44 15.14 -12.93 23.23
CA GLY A 44 15.26 -12.05 24.38
C GLY A 44 16.27 -12.51 25.42
N ASP A 45 16.11 -11.99 26.63
CA ASP A 45 16.98 -12.18 27.76
C ASP A 45 16.49 -13.26 28.74
N SER A 46 16.93 -13.17 30.00
CA SER A 46 16.62 -14.12 31.07
C SER A 46 15.13 -14.17 31.45
N TYR A 47 14.39 -13.07 31.29
CA TYR A 47 12.95 -13.05 31.54
C TYR A 47 12.20 -13.91 30.50
N SER A 48 12.65 -13.87 29.25
CA SER A 48 12.14 -14.74 28.18
C SER A 48 12.68 -16.17 28.25
N SER A 49 13.95 -16.36 28.61
CA SER A 49 14.54 -17.70 28.75
C SER A 49 13.89 -18.50 29.88
N GLY A 50 13.36 -17.82 30.90
CA GLY A 50 12.80 -18.45 32.09
C GLY A 50 13.85 -18.78 33.14
N GLU A 51 14.92 -17.97 33.21
CA GLU A 51 15.90 -18.01 34.30
C GLU A 51 15.18 -18.06 35.66
N GLY A 52 15.66 -18.91 36.57
CA GLY A 52 15.01 -19.09 37.86
C GLY A 52 13.93 -20.17 37.91
N ILE A 53 13.58 -20.81 36.78
CA ILE A 53 12.52 -21.82 36.71
C ILE A 53 13.07 -23.14 36.16
N GLU A 54 13.20 -24.15 37.03
CA GLU A 54 13.62 -25.50 36.63
C GLU A 54 12.43 -26.38 36.16
N PRO A 55 12.67 -27.36 35.25
CA PRO A 55 13.97 -27.70 34.66
C PRO A 55 14.34 -26.82 33.45
N PHE A 56 15.64 -26.59 33.27
CA PHE A 56 16.19 -26.12 32.01
C PHE A 56 16.36 -27.27 31.02
N TYR A 57 16.24 -26.99 29.72
CA TYR A 57 16.56 -27.99 28.69
C TYR A 57 18.02 -28.46 28.85
N GLY A 58 18.23 -29.78 28.82
CA GLY A 58 19.55 -30.38 29.07
C GLY A 58 19.97 -30.44 30.56
N GLN A 59 19.13 -30.00 31.51
CA GLN A 59 19.47 -29.99 32.94
C GLN A 59 19.82 -31.37 33.53
N ASN A 60 19.34 -32.45 32.95
CA ASN A 60 19.62 -33.81 33.45
C ASN A 60 20.79 -34.49 32.72
N GLU A 61 21.45 -33.80 31.80
CA GLU A 61 22.64 -34.31 31.11
C GLU A 61 23.87 -34.37 32.03
N SER A 62 24.90 -35.10 31.59
CA SER A 62 26.18 -35.09 32.30
C SER A 62 26.80 -33.69 32.24
N THR A 63 27.60 -33.30 33.23
CA THR A 63 28.33 -31.99 33.19
C THR A 63 29.22 -31.86 31.96
N ALA A 64 29.64 -32.95 31.30
CA ALA A 64 30.41 -32.89 30.05
C ALA A 64 29.58 -32.47 28.83
N ASP A 65 28.28 -32.77 28.88
CA ASP A 65 27.34 -32.55 27.79
C ASP A 65 26.57 -31.25 28.00
N LYS A 66 26.16 -30.96 29.26
CA LYS A 66 25.60 -29.66 29.68
C LYS A 66 26.39 -28.46 29.16
N VAL A 67 27.71 -28.46 29.38
CA VAL A 67 28.60 -27.36 28.97
C VAL A 67 28.82 -27.27 27.45
N LYS A 68 28.17 -28.13 26.66
CA LYS A 68 28.08 -28.05 25.19
C LYS A 68 26.64 -27.79 24.72
N ASN A 69 25.66 -28.00 25.59
CA ASN A 69 24.25 -27.76 25.31
C ASN A 69 23.96 -26.26 25.43
N GLN A 70 23.64 -25.62 24.30
CA GLN A 70 23.36 -24.18 24.26
C GLN A 70 22.12 -23.81 25.06
N ASP A 71 21.08 -24.65 25.08
CA ASP A 71 19.86 -24.38 25.82
C ASP A 71 20.09 -24.37 27.32
N TRP A 72 20.93 -25.31 27.80
CA TRP A 72 21.33 -25.34 29.21
C TRP A 72 22.16 -24.11 29.58
N LEU A 73 23.17 -23.76 28.77
CA LEU A 73 24.01 -22.57 28.98
C LEU A 73 23.23 -21.25 28.87
N ALA A 74 22.15 -21.25 28.09
CA ALA A 74 21.23 -20.13 27.92
C ALA A 74 20.19 -20.03 29.05
N HIS A 75 20.10 -21.04 29.93
CA HIS A 75 19.09 -21.17 30.97
C HIS A 75 17.67 -21.07 30.38
N ARG A 76 17.43 -21.81 29.29
CA ARG A 76 16.12 -21.94 28.67
C ARG A 76 15.29 -22.96 29.45
N SER A 77 14.26 -22.48 30.13
CA SER A 77 13.33 -23.27 30.94
C SER A 77 12.26 -23.94 30.09
N GLU A 78 11.91 -25.18 30.44
CA GLU A 78 10.73 -25.87 29.90
C GLU A 78 9.40 -25.21 30.32
N LYS A 79 9.46 -24.30 31.31
CA LYS A 79 8.32 -23.62 31.93
C LYS A 79 8.35 -22.11 31.75
N SER A 80 9.19 -21.62 30.83
CA SER A 80 9.26 -20.21 30.46
C SER A 80 7.90 -19.70 29.97
N TRP A 81 7.66 -18.40 30.11
CA TRP A 81 6.38 -17.83 29.66
C TRP A 81 6.15 -17.98 28.15
N PRO A 82 7.14 -17.86 27.24
CA PRO A 82 6.87 -18.05 25.81
C PRO A 82 6.49 -19.50 25.51
N GLY A 83 7.05 -20.47 26.25
CA GLY A 83 6.69 -21.88 26.11
C GLY A 83 5.26 -22.21 26.53
N ARG A 84 4.60 -21.34 27.31
CA ARG A 84 3.20 -21.53 27.76
C ARG A 84 2.17 -20.98 26.78
N LEU A 85 2.59 -20.17 25.82
CA LEU A 85 1.71 -19.57 24.84
C LEU A 85 1.08 -20.62 23.91
N THR A 86 -0.01 -20.24 23.27
CA THR A 86 -0.73 -21.01 22.26
C THR A 86 -1.03 -20.13 21.06
N LEU A 87 -1.18 -20.76 19.90
CA LEU A 87 -1.59 -20.12 18.66
C LEU A 87 -2.83 -20.82 18.13
N GLU A 88 -3.82 -20.08 17.62
CA GLU A 88 -4.97 -20.68 16.93
C GLU A 88 -4.47 -21.62 15.81
N GLY A 89 -5.09 -22.79 15.67
CA GLY A 89 -4.70 -23.81 14.69
C GLY A 89 -3.48 -24.67 15.07
N VAL A 90 -2.74 -24.33 16.13
CA VAL A 90 -1.62 -25.14 16.66
C VAL A 90 -2.08 -25.88 17.91
N ASN A 91 -1.99 -27.22 17.90
CA ASN A 91 -2.44 -28.02 19.03
C ASN A 91 -1.43 -27.97 20.19
N GLY A 92 -1.87 -27.49 21.35
CA GLY A 92 -1.06 -27.47 22.57
C GLY A 92 -0.20 -26.21 22.70
N SER A 93 0.64 -26.18 23.74
CA SER A 93 1.51 -25.03 24.02
C SER A 93 2.72 -24.98 23.08
N MET A 94 3.34 -23.82 22.99
CA MET A 94 4.58 -23.64 22.22
C MET A 94 5.69 -24.59 22.68
N SER A 95 5.82 -24.85 23.99
CA SER A 95 6.79 -25.83 24.51
C SER A 95 6.54 -27.27 24.04
N GLN A 96 5.29 -27.63 23.75
CA GLN A 96 4.92 -28.94 23.18
C GLN A 96 5.22 -29.02 21.69
N ASN A 97 5.35 -27.88 21.00
CA ASN A 97 5.58 -27.76 19.56
C ASN A 97 6.97 -27.22 19.21
N ARG A 98 7.94 -27.42 20.12
CA ARG A 98 9.31 -26.95 19.95
C ARG A 98 9.97 -27.58 18.71
N ASN A 99 10.69 -26.75 17.95
CA ASN A 99 11.36 -27.07 16.67
C ASN A 99 10.41 -27.42 15.51
N ASP A 100 9.10 -27.22 15.67
CA ASP A 100 8.12 -27.36 14.58
C ASP A 100 7.37 -26.05 14.37
N ASN A 101 6.54 -25.66 15.33
CA ASN A 101 5.84 -24.37 15.36
C ASN A 101 6.51 -23.34 16.28
N TRP A 102 7.40 -23.77 17.18
CA TRP A 102 8.06 -22.87 18.12
C TRP A 102 9.59 -23.01 18.11
N PHE A 103 10.29 -21.90 17.89
CA PHE A 103 11.75 -21.84 17.92
C PHE A 103 12.19 -20.92 19.06
N PHE A 104 12.93 -21.48 20.01
CA PHE A 104 13.23 -20.82 21.29
C PHE A 104 14.73 -20.55 21.43
N VAL A 105 15.13 -19.28 21.31
CA VAL A 105 16.54 -18.86 21.33
C VAL A 105 16.83 -17.72 22.31
N ALA A 106 15.85 -17.31 23.12
CA ALA A 106 16.08 -16.39 24.24
C ALA A 106 17.20 -16.90 25.16
N THR A 107 18.05 -16.00 25.64
CA THR A 107 19.29 -16.36 26.32
C THR A 107 19.50 -15.50 27.54
N SER A 108 19.66 -16.13 28.70
CA SER A 108 19.91 -15.42 29.96
C SER A 108 21.10 -14.46 29.87
N GLY A 109 20.96 -13.24 30.42
CA GLY A 109 21.99 -12.21 30.38
C GLY A 109 22.24 -11.57 29.01
N ALA A 110 21.40 -11.85 28.00
CA ALA A 110 21.53 -11.24 26.68
C ALA A 110 21.29 -9.72 26.73
N THR A 111 22.11 -8.97 26.01
CA THR A 111 21.87 -7.58 25.64
C THR A 111 21.35 -7.50 24.21
N THR A 112 20.93 -6.30 23.76
CA THR A 112 20.55 -6.05 22.36
C THR A 112 21.60 -6.53 21.35
N ASP A 113 22.89 -6.35 21.66
CA ASP A 113 24.02 -6.82 20.84
C ASP A 113 23.99 -8.33 20.57
N ASN A 114 23.46 -9.14 21.49
CA ASN A 114 23.44 -10.60 21.35
C ASN A 114 22.37 -11.11 20.37
N LEU A 115 21.55 -10.23 19.81
CA LEU A 115 20.70 -10.55 18.68
C LEU A 115 21.55 -10.82 17.42
N THR A 116 22.57 -9.99 17.18
CA THR A 116 23.43 -10.03 15.98
C THR A 116 24.85 -10.53 16.26
N HIS A 117 25.24 -10.71 17.51
CA HIS A 117 26.54 -11.24 17.94
C HIS A 117 26.42 -12.44 18.89
N THR A 118 27.43 -13.31 18.84
CA THR A 118 27.48 -14.48 19.74
C THR A 118 27.70 -14.05 21.18
N GLN A 119 26.98 -14.66 22.11
CA GLN A 119 27.15 -14.36 23.54
C GLN A 119 28.14 -15.33 24.18
N ARG A 120 29.15 -14.81 24.88
CA ARG A 120 30.08 -15.64 25.65
C ARG A 120 29.47 -16.05 26.99
N LYS A 121 29.52 -17.34 27.31
CA LYS A 121 29.13 -17.94 28.59
C LYS A 121 30.33 -18.59 29.26
N ASP A 122 30.75 -18.03 30.38
CA ASP A 122 31.75 -18.63 31.26
C ASP A 122 31.05 -19.59 32.25
N TYR A 123 31.71 -20.71 32.56
CA TYR A 123 31.19 -21.71 33.49
C TYR A 123 32.29 -22.27 34.40
N ASP A 124 31.93 -22.56 35.64
CA ASP A 124 32.73 -23.21 36.69
C ASP A 124 31.80 -24.10 37.53
N ILE A 125 31.52 -25.31 37.03
CA ILE A 125 30.53 -26.24 37.61
C ILE A 125 31.12 -27.65 37.75
N ASP A 126 30.89 -28.29 38.90
CA ASP A 126 31.43 -29.61 39.27
C ASP A 126 32.95 -29.76 39.02
N GLY A 127 33.72 -28.70 39.22
CA GLY A 127 35.17 -28.66 38.98
C GLY A 127 35.58 -28.59 37.51
N LYS A 128 34.63 -28.37 36.58
CA LYS A 128 34.90 -28.06 35.18
C LYS A 128 34.77 -26.57 34.93
N LYS A 129 35.88 -25.96 34.53
CA LYS A 129 35.95 -24.55 34.15
C LYS A 129 36.16 -24.37 32.66
N GLY A 130 35.48 -23.39 32.06
CA GLY A 130 35.71 -23.02 30.67
C GLY A 130 34.75 -21.95 30.19
N SER A 131 34.71 -21.75 28.89
CA SER A 131 33.81 -20.81 28.23
C SER A 131 33.24 -21.41 26.95
N ARG A 132 32.04 -20.99 26.57
CA ARG A 132 31.42 -21.27 25.27
C ARG A 132 30.81 -20.01 24.70
N TYR A 133 30.54 -20.05 23.40
CA TYR A 133 29.75 -19.04 22.73
C TYR A 133 28.39 -19.63 22.42
N ILE A 134 27.35 -18.87 22.72
CA ILE A 134 25.98 -19.10 22.26
C ILE A 134 25.83 -18.37 20.93
N ASP A 135 25.16 -19.02 19.99
CA ASP A 135 24.90 -18.47 18.67
C ASP A 135 24.07 -17.18 18.76
N LYS A 136 24.14 -16.40 17.68
CA LYS A 136 23.38 -15.15 17.54
C LYS A 136 21.90 -15.50 17.55
N GLN A 137 21.08 -14.77 18.30
CA GLN A 137 19.66 -15.15 18.37
C GLN A 137 18.97 -15.03 17.01
N LEU A 138 19.32 -14.04 16.17
CA LEU A 138 18.70 -13.86 14.86
C LEU A 138 19.11 -14.89 13.80
N ASP A 139 20.14 -15.72 14.06
CA ASP A 139 20.50 -16.78 13.12
C ASP A 139 19.37 -17.83 13.00
N VAL A 140 18.46 -17.92 13.99
CA VAL A 140 17.28 -18.79 13.94
C VAL A 140 16.41 -18.55 12.70
N PHE A 141 16.31 -17.32 12.20
CA PHE A 141 15.50 -17.02 11.01
C PHE A 141 16.11 -17.60 9.73
N LYS A 142 17.43 -17.80 9.70
CA LYS A 142 18.12 -18.50 8.60
C LYS A 142 17.85 -20.00 8.65
N GLU A 143 17.66 -20.56 9.84
CA GLU A 143 17.36 -21.98 10.05
C GLU A 143 15.94 -22.37 9.60
N LEU A 144 15.02 -21.40 9.54
CA LEU A 144 13.65 -21.61 9.05
C LEU A 144 13.60 -21.95 7.55
N GLY A 145 14.64 -21.59 6.78
CA GLY A 145 14.69 -21.80 5.33
C GLY A 145 13.55 -21.05 4.62
N ASP A 146 12.71 -21.78 3.91
CA ASP A 146 11.57 -21.22 3.17
C ASP A 146 10.39 -20.86 4.11
N LYS A 147 10.37 -21.39 5.34
CA LYS A 147 9.35 -21.06 6.33
C LYS A 147 9.58 -19.65 6.87
N LYS A 148 8.49 -18.96 7.23
CA LYS A 148 8.53 -17.61 7.80
C LYS A 148 7.90 -17.59 9.19
N ALA A 149 8.50 -16.81 10.09
CA ALA A 149 7.91 -16.58 11.39
C ALA A 149 6.69 -15.68 11.24
N GLU A 150 5.58 -16.08 11.85
CA GLU A 150 4.37 -15.26 11.96
C GLU A 150 4.41 -14.41 13.22
N TYR A 151 4.85 -14.98 14.35
CA TYR A 151 5.00 -14.27 15.62
C TYR A 151 6.44 -14.26 16.09
N VAL A 152 6.87 -13.12 16.62
CA VAL A 152 8.14 -13.00 17.36
C VAL A 152 7.85 -12.45 18.74
N THR A 153 8.27 -13.14 19.79
CA THR A 153 8.13 -12.64 21.17
C THR A 153 9.50 -12.27 21.72
N VAL A 154 9.63 -11.13 22.40
CA VAL A 154 10.93 -10.68 22.94
C VAL A 154 10.78 -9.89 24.25
N SER A 155 11.68 -10.14 25.21
CA SER A 155 12.06 -9.21 26.28
C SER A 155 13.55 -8.93 26.18
N ILE A 156 13.97 -7.69 25.97
CA ILE A 156 15.39 -7.32 25.87
C ILE A 156 15.63 -5.90 26.40
N GLY A 157 16.87 -5.56 26.72
CA GLY A 157 17.25 -4.21 27.20
C GLY A 157 17.54 -4.10 28.69
N GLY A 158 17.03 -4.99 29.55
CA GLY A 158 17.26 -4.92 30.99
C GLY A 158 18.76 -5.04 31.35
N ASN A 159 19.48 -5.90 30.61
CA ASN A 159 20.92 -6.06 30.75
C ASN A 159 21.71 -4.88 30.16
N ASP A 160 21.24 -4.27 29.06
CA ASP A 160 21.81 -3.05 28.49
C ASP A 160 21.75 -1.89 29.49
N ALA A 161 20.62 -1.75 30.19
CA ALA A 161 20.42 -0.79 31.28
C ALA A 161 21.07 -1.20 32.61
N GLN A 162 21.77 -2.34 32.65
CA GLN A 162 22.50 -2.84 33.81
C GLN A 162 21.65 -2.95 35.09
N PHE A 163 20.36 -3.34 34.95
CA PHE A 163 19.46 -3.48 36.10
C PHE A 163 19.96 -4.47 37.16
N THR A 164 20.73 -5.49 36.75
CA THR A 164 21.40 -6.41 37.68
C THR A 164 22.35 -5.68 38.65
N ASP A 165 23.09 -4.66 38.17
CA ASP A 165 23.97 -3.83 39.02
C ASP A 165 23.14 -2.89 39.92
N VAL A 166 22.02 -2.36 39.41
CA VAL A 166 21.07 -1.55 40.21
C VAL A 166 20.57 -2.34 41.42
N ILE A 167 20.05 -3.55 41.19
CA ILE A 167 19.55 -4.44 42.25
C ILE A 167 20.67 -4.85 43.20
N THR A 168 21.85 -5.21 42.67
CA THR A 168 22.99 -5.62 43.50
C THR A 168 23.45 -4.48 44.42
N LYS A 169 23.55 -3.25 43.88
CA LYS A 169 23.89 -2.07 44.68
C LYS A 169 22.84 -1.76 45.72
N ALA A 170 21.56 -1.82 45.37
CA ALA A 170 20.48 -1.63 46.34
C ALA A 170 20.55 -2.64 47.50
N ALA A 171 20.73 -3.92 47.20
CA ALA A 171 20.82 -4.99 48.20
C ALA A 171 22.07 -4.88 49.11
N LEU A 172 23.17 -4.31 48.60
CA LEU A 172 24.43 -4.12 49.35
C LEU A 172 24.51 -2.78 50.09
N SER A 173 23.63 -1.82 49.79
CA SER A 173 23.69 -0.42 50.29
C SER A 173 23.30 -0.23 51.76
N PHE A 174 23.42 -1.26 52.61
CA PHE A 174 23.19 -1.19 54.07
C PHE A 174 23.64 0.16 54.66
N SER A 175 22.71 0.93 55.23
CA SER A 175 22.80 2.12 56.13
C SER A 175 23.95 3.14 56.04
N PHE A 176 24.90 3.03 55.10
CA PHE A 176 26.16 3.77 55.13
C PHE A 176 26.34 4.75 53.96
N ASN A 177 25.56 4.64 52.87
CA ASN A 177 25.55 5.64 51.79
C ASN A 177 24.22 5.70 51.00
N PRO A 178 23.26 6.54 51.42
CA PRO A 178 21.92 6.61 50.80
C PRO A 178 21.90 7.19 49.38
N GLY A 179 23.01 7.73 48.87
CA GLY A 179 23.10 8.27 47.49
C GLY A 179 23.43 7.23 46.42
N LEU A 180 23.97 6.06 46.80
CA LEU A 180 24.58 5.12 45.86
C LEU A 180 23.59 4.55 44.82
N LEU A 181 22.35 4.27 45.24
CA LEU A 181 21.30 3.79 44.35
C LEU A 181 20.85 4.89 43.37
N THR A 182 20.64 6.11 43.88
CA THR A 182 20.25 7.25 43.05
C THR A 182 21.34 7.59 42.03
N ASP A 183 22.61 7.66 42.45
CA ASP A 183 23.74 7.91 41.53
C ASP A 183 23.84 6.84 40.43
N LYS A 184 23.57 5.57 40.76
CA LYS A 184 23.55 4.50 39.77
C LYS A 184 22.38 4.65 38.81
N LEU A 185 21.17 4.94 39.30
CA LEU A 185 20.00 5.15 38.46
C LEU A 185 20.21 6.35 37.53
N ASP A 186 20.75 7.46 38.03
CA ASP A 186 21.08 8.64 37.23
C ASP A 186 22.07 8.28 36.11
N SER A 187 23.12 7.50 36.42
CA SER A 187 24.07 7.00 35.40
C SER A 187 23.41 6.11 34.36
N VAL A 188 22.44 5.27 34.73
CA VAL A 188 21.70 4.43 33.78
C VAL A 188 20.86 5.30 32.85
N TRP A 189 20.17 6.30 33.38
CA TRP A 189 19.36 7.21 32.56
C TRP A 189 20.20 8.10 31.65
N GLU A 190 21.37 8.56 32.09
CA GLU A 190 22.32 9.27 31.23
C GLU A 190 22.78 8.40 30.06
N GLU A 191 23.20 7.16 30.30
CA GLU A 191 23.54 6.22 29.22
C GLU A 191 22.32 5.91 28.33
N PHE A 192 21.12 5.85 28.92
CA PHE A 192 19.91 5.52 28.20
C PHE A 192 19.57 6.52 27.09
N TYR A 193 19.72 7.82 27.35
CA TYR A 193 19.41 8.86 26.35
C TYR A 193 20.63 9.38 25.59
N TYR A 194 21.83 9.35 26.18
CA TYR A 194 23.00 10.02 25.61
C TYR A 194 24.17 9.09 25.28
N GLY A 195 24.09 7.81 25.69
CA GLY A 195 25.20 6.87 25.58
C GLY A 195 26.37 7.24 26.49
N ILE A 196 27.47 6.48 26.37
CA ILE A 196 28.72 6.72 27.10
C ILE A 196 29.75 7.28 26.11
N ASP A 197 30.40 8.39 26.48
CA ASP A 197 31.51 8.99 25.73
C ASP A 197 31.22 9.26 24.23
N GLY A 198 29.96 9.59 23.90
CA GLY A 198 29.50 9.82 22.53
C GLY A 198 29.21 8.55 21.72
N GLY A 199 29.19 7.40 22.38
CA GLY A 199 28.68 6.14 21.84
C GLY A 199 27.14 6.13 21.72
N GLU A 200 26.63 5.10 21.08
CA GLU A 200 25.19 4.90 20.88
C GLU A 200 24.45 4.75 22.22
N SER A 201 23.26 5.35 22.34
CA SER A 201 22.44 5.28 23.55
C SER A 201 21.75 3.93 23.69
N ILE A 202 21.32 3.53 24.90
CA ILE A 202 20.53 2.29 25.07
C ILE A 202 19.22 2.40 24.27
N ARG A 203 18.62 3.59 24.21
CA ARG A 203 17.41 3.85 23.43
C ARG A 203 17.61 3.53 21.95
N ASP A 204 18.70 3.99 21.36
CA ASP A 204 18.99 3.77 19.94
C ASP A 204 19.28 2.29 19.67
N ARG A 205 20.06 1.63 20.55
CA ARG A 205 20.30 0.18 20.48
C ARG A 205 19.01 -0.64 20.54
N LEU A 206 18.05 -0.25 21.37
CA LEU A 206 16.74 -0.90 21.46
C LEU A 206 15.91 -0.70 20.19
N TYR A 207 15.90 0.51 19.64
CA TYR A 207 15.24 0.77 18.36
C TYR A 207 15.86 -0.08 17.24
N GLN A 208 17.20 -0.10 17.15
CA GLN A 208 17.92 -0.90 16.16
C GLN A 208 17.69 -2.40 16.34
N ALA A 209 17.62 -2.89 17.59
CA ALA A 209 17.28 -4.27 17.88
C ALA A 209 15.92 -4.69 17.29
N TYR A 210 14.90 -3.82 17.34
CA TYR A 210 13.60 -4.11 16.73
C TYR A 210 13.65 -4.07 15.21
N CYS A 211 14.42 -3.15 14.61
CA CYS A 211 14.69 -3.16 13.17
C CYS A 211 15.39 -4.46 12.73
N ASP A 212 16.45 -4.87 13.44
CA ASP A 212 17.19 -6.10 13.13
C ASP A 212 16.29 -7.35 13.23
N ILE A 213 15.39 -7.39 14.21
CA ILE A 213 14.37 -8.45 14.34
C ILE A 213 13.43 -8.43 13.14
N GLN A 214 12.90 -7.25 12.76
CA GLN A 214 11.98 -7.10 11.63
C GLN A 214 12.63 -7.52 10.30
N ASP A 215 13.88 -7.12 10.09
CA ASP A 215 14.66 -7.45 8.88
C ASP A 215 14.95 -8.95 8.78
N ALA A 216 15.31 -9.59 9.91
CA ALA A 216 15.57 -11.02 9.94
C ALA A 216 14.30 -11.86 9.80
N ALA A 217 13.20 -11.45 10.43
CA ALA A 217 11.93 -12.17 10.42
C ALA A 217 11.13 -11.96 9.12
N GLY A 218 11.23 -10.77 8.51
CA GLY A 218 10.44 -10.33 7.36
C GLY A 218 9.18 -9.54 7.78
N ALA A 219 8.72 -8.63 6.90
CA ALA A 219 7.65 -7.66 7.15
C ALA A 219 6.30 -8.26 7.60
N GLN A 220 6.08 -9.56 7.35
CA GLN A 220 4.87 -10.27 7.79
C GLN A 220 4.84 -10.55 9.30
N ALA A 221 5.99 -10.56 9.98
CA ALA A 221 6.10 -10.96 11.37
C ALA A 221 5.44 -9.98 12.35
N LYS A 222 4.61 -10.51 13.25
CA LYS A 222 3.95 -9.82 14.36
C LYS A 222 4.86 -9.88 15.59
N ILE A 223 5.52 -8.77 15.91
CA ILE A 223 6.51 -8.67 16.99
C ILE A 223 5.81 -8.21 18.28
N ILE A 224 5.93 -9.01 19.35
CA ILE A 224 5.38 -8.73 20.67
C ILE A 224 6.53 -8.50 21.64
N VAL A 225 6.66 -7.27 22.11
CA VAL A 225 7.65 -6.86 23.10
C VAL A 225 7.02 -6.92 24.49
N ALA A 226 7.46 -7.85 25.33
CA ALA A 226 7.02 -7.94 26.71
C ALA A 226 7.89 -7.04 27.61
N GLY A 227 7.25 -6.16 28.38
CA GLY A 227 7.91 -5.35 29.40
C GLY A 227 8.30 -6.15 30.64
N TYR A 228 8.89 -5.47 31.62
CA TYR A 228 9.35 -6.08 32.88
C TYR A 228 8.40 -5.78 34.04
N PRO A 229 8.18 -6.68 35.01
CA PRO A 229 7.30 -6.42 36.13
C PRO A 229 7.98 -5.52 37.17
N LYS A 230 7.17 -4.82 37.97
CA LYS A 230 7.67 -4.25 39.23
C LYS A 230 8.26 -5.36 40.09
N LEU A 231 9.44 -5.09 40.66
CA LEU A 231 10.31 -6.14 41.18
C LEU A 231 10.07 -6.45 42.66
N LEU A 232 9.75 -5.45 43.46
CA LEU A 232 9.72 -5.55 44.92
C LEU A 232 8.33 -5.25 45.48
N ASP A 233 7.96 -5.90 46.58
CA ASP A 233 6.83 -5.46 47.41
C ASP A 233 7.02 -3.98 47.80
N PRO A 234 5.96 -3.13 47.83
CA PRO A 234 6.08 -1.72 48.20
C PRO A 234 6.70 -1.49 49.59
N ASN A 235 6.55 -2.46 50.51
CA ASN A 235 7.15 -2.40 51.84
C ASN A 235 8.62 -2.89 51.87
N GLY A 236 9.15 -3.32 50.72
CA GLY A 236 10.45 -3.96 50.56
C GLY A 236 10.57 -5.30 51.29
N SER A 237 11.81 -5.77 51.49
CA SER A 237 12.10 -6.95 52.31
C SER A 237 12.30 -6.62 53.79
N ARG A 238 12.17 -5.34 54.17
CA ARG A 238 12.48 -4.74 55.48
C ARG A 238 13.95 -4.82 55.93
N PHE A 239 14.77 -5.69 55.33
CA PHE A 239 16.18 -5.88 55.68
C PHE A 239 17.14 -5.54 54.54
N LEU A 240 16.92 -6.09 53.33
CA LEU A 240 17.77 -5.83 52.16
C LEU A 240 17.33 -4.61 51.37
N PHE A 241 16.01 -4.35 51.34
CA PHE A 241 15.41 -3.23 50.63
C PHE A 241 14.45 -2.52 51.58
N ASN A 242 14.68 -1.23 51.82
CA ASN A 242 13.72 -0.38 52.52
C ASN A 242 12.64 0.12 51.54
N GLU A 243 11.56 0.71 52.07
CA GLU A 243 10.42 1.20 51.28
C GLU A 243 10.82 2.21 50.20
N ARG A 244 11.81 3.08 50.49
CA ARG A 244 12.31 4.07 49.54
C ARG A 244 13.05 3.42 48.38
N ASP A 245 13.94 2.47 48.67
CA ASP A 245 14.71 1.77 47.63
C ASP A 245 13.78 0.90 46.77
N ALA A 246 12.81 0.23 47.39
CA ALA A 246 11.78 -0.52 46.67
C ALA A 246 10.96 0.38 45.73
N ALA A 247 10.54 1.56 46.20
CA ALA A 247 9.86 2.54 45.37
C ALA A 247 10.75 3.01 44.21
N LEU A 248 12.00 3.42 44.47
CA LEU A 248 12.93 3.89 43.43
C LEU A 248 13.19 2.85 42.34
N ILE A 249 13.35 1.57 42.73
CA ILE A 249 13.55 0.46 41.79
C ILE A 249 12.29 0.23 40.95
N ASN A 250 11.13 0.11 41.59
CA ASN A 250 9.87 -0.13 40.89
C ASN A 250 9.51 1.04 39.95
N ASP A 251 9.71 2.28 40.39
CA ASP A 251 9.50 3.48 39.57
C ASP A 251 10.47 3.50 38.38
N SER A 252 11.71 3.06 38.57
CA SER A 252 12.69 2.97 37.48
C SER A 252 12.36 1.90 36.46
N VAL A 253 11.81 0.75 36.90
CA VAL A 253 11.32 -0.29 35.97
C VAL A 253 10.09 0.21 35.21
N SER A 254 9.16 0.89 35.89
CA SER A 254 7.97 1.47 35.25
C SER A 254 8.38 2.49 34.18
N ARG A 255 9.33 3.39 34.52
CA ARG A 255 9.91 4.33 33.55
C ARG A 255 10.60 3.63 32.38
N PHE A 256 11.28 2.51 32.63
CA PHE A 256 11.94 1.75 31.57
C PHE A 256 10.92 1.12 30.61
N ASN A 257 9.82 0.59 31.14
CA ASN A 257 8.69 0.12 30.33
C ASN A 257 8.05 1.24 29.52
N ASP A 258 7.83 2.42 30.10
CA ASP A 258 7.30 3.59 29.38
C ASP A 258 8.21 3.96 28.19
N GLU A 259 9.52 3.88 28.37
CA GLU A 259 10.49 4.15 27.30
C GLU A 259 10.52 3.05 26.24
N ILE A 260 10.43 1.77 26.63
CA ILE A 260 10.27 0.66 25.66
C ILE A 260 8.99 0.85 24.84
N GLU A 261 7.87 1.16 25.49
CA GLU A 261 6.60 1.41 24.81
C GLU A 261 6.70 2.60 23.85
N SER A 262 7.41 3.66 24.25
CA SER A 262 7.70 4.82 23.40
C SER A 262 8.51 4.44 22.16
N ILE A 263 9.53 3.58 22.29
CA ILE A 263 10.32 3.07 21.16
C ILE A 263 9.44 2.20 20.25
N VAL A 264 8.66 1.28 20.82
CA VAL A 264 7.72 0.42 20.08
C VAL A 264 6.71 1.26 19.29
N LYS A 265 6.20 2.35 19.87
CA LYS A 265 5.31 3.30 19.18
C LYS A 265 6.01 3.94 17.98
N SER A 266 7.28 4.34 18.09
CA SER A 266 8.05 4.86 16.95
C SER A 266 8.19 3.80 15.85
N CYS A 267 8.60 2.58 16.21
CA CYS A 267 8.73 1.46 15.27
C CYS A 267 7.40 1.16 14.55
N LYS A 268 6.28 1.22 15.27
CA LYS A 268 4.93 1.05 14.72
C LYS A 268 4.55 2.16 13.72
N VAL A 269 4.92 3.41 14.00
CA VAL A 269 4.73 4.53 13.04
C VAL A 269 5.57 4.29 11.78
N ASP A 270 6.73 3.66 11.90
CA ASP A 270 7.61 3.36 10.76
C ASP A 270 7.21 2.10 9.99
N GLY A 271 6.07 1.49 10.33
CA GLY A 271 5.44 0.42 9.57
C GLY A 271 5.71 -1.00 10.09
N MET A 272 6.34 -1.14 11.25
CA MET A 272 6.52 -2.47 11.85
C MET A 272 5.22 -2.98 12.48
N LYS A 273 4.90 -4.26 12.28
CA LYS A 273 3.82 -4.96 12.99
C LYS A 273 4.30 -5.32 14.41
N ILE A 274 4.56 -4.31 15.22
CA ILE A 274 5.10 -4.42 16.57
C ILE A 274 4.12 -3.86 17.62
N CYS A 275 4.03 -4.49 18.78
CA CYS A 275 3.26 -4.00 19.92
C CYS A 275 3.97 -4.29 21.25
N PHE A 276 3.63 -3.49 22.27
CA PHE A 276 4.15 -3.62 23.63
C PHE A 276 3.10 -4.24 24.54
N VAL A 277 3.53 -5.17 25.40
CA VAL A 277 2.70 -5.79 26.43
C VAL A 277 3.29 -5.48 27.78
N SER A 278 2.61 -4.63 28.55
CA SER A 278 2.94 -4.44 29.96
C SER A 278 2.46 -5.63 30.79
N VAL A 279 3.29 -6.04 31.75
CA VAL A 279 2.97 -7.08 32.73
C VAL A 279 2.82 -6.53 34.14
N GLU A 280 2.96 -5.22 34.33
CA GLU A 280 3.05 -4.61 35.67
C GLU A 280 1.78 -4.83 36.50
N GLU A 281 0.60 -4.64 35.90
CA GLU A 281 -0.69 -4.80 36.60
C GLU A 281 -0.87 -6.25 37.10
N ALA A 282 -0.43 -7.24 36.32
CA ALA A 282 -0.48 -8.64 36.70
C ALA A 282 0.46 -8.99 37.87
N PHE A 283 1.45 -8.12 38.15
CA PHE A 283 2.42 -8.28 39.22
C PHE A 283 2.18 -7.35 40.41
N ASP A 284 1.17 -6.48 40.37
CA ASP A 284 0.84 -5.59 41.47
C ASP A 284 0.44 -6.40 42.72
N GLY A 285 1.17 -6.19 43.82
CA GLY A 285 1.02 -6.97 45.07
C GLY A 285 1.71 -8.34 45.07
N HIS A 286 2.38 -8.71 43.97
CA HIS A 286 3.05 -9.99 43.76
C HIS A 286 4.57 -9.85 43.54
N GLY A 287 5.16 -8.69 43.85
CA GLY A 287 6.61 -8.48 43.80
C GLY A 287 7.38 -9.43 44.75
N ALA A 288 8.71 -9.48 44.60
CA ALA A 288 9.55 -10.26 45.51
C ALA A 288 9.34 -9.81 46.96
N TYR A 289 9.43 -10.75 47.90
CA TYR A 289 9.17 -10.58 49.34
C TYR A 289 7.70 -10.30 49.73
N SER A 290 6.76 -10.33 48.78
CA SER A 290 5.32 -10.33 49.09
C SER A 290 4.87 -11.71 49.60
N ASN A 291 3.67 -11.78 50.20
CA ASN A 291 3.11 -13.05 50.68
C ASN A 291 2.73 -14.02 49.54
N ASP A 292 2.53 -13.50 48.33
CA ASP A 292 2.21 -14.29 47.14
C ASP A 292 3.12 -13.89 45.98
N ALA A 293 4.42 -14.04 46.19
CA ALA A 293 5.43 -13.58 45.26
C ALA A 293 5.39 -14.34 43.93
N PHE A 294 5.45 -13.58 42.84
CA PHE A 294 5.62 -14.05 41.46
C PHE A 294 7.08 -13.95 40.99
N LEU A 295 7.93 -13.30 41.79
CA LEU A 295 9.36 -13.18 41.56
C LEU A 295 10.13 -13.92 42.65
N ASN A 296 11.25 -14.53 42.26
CA ASN A 296 12.21 -15.11 43.19
C ASN A 296 12.86 -14.01 44.05
N GLU A 297 13.03 -14.29 45.33
CA GLU A 297 13.79 -13.42 46.24
C GLU A 297 15.29 -13.40 45.88
N VAL A 298 16.03 -12.48 46.48
CA VAL A 298 17.50 -12.48 46.34
C VAL A 298 18.06 -13.71 47.03
N HIS A 299 18.69 -14.59 46.26
CA HIS A 299 19.33 -15.77 46.78
C HIS A 299 20.84 -15.54 46.90
N PHE A 300 21.35 -15.43 48.12
CA PHE A 300 22.80 -15.36 48.36
C PHE A 300 23.44 -16.74 48.24
N GLY A 301 24.55 -16.78 47.49
CA GLY A 301 25.23 -18.03 47.15
C GLY A 301 24.62 -18.71 45.92
N SER A 302 25.41 -19.56 45.27
CA SER A 302 25.01 -20.19 44.02
C SER A 302 23.96 -21.30 44.19
N LYS A 303 23.02 -21.35 43.25
CA LYS A 303 22.11 -22.47 43.01
C LYS A 303 22.80 -23.53 42.16
N SER A 304 22.20 -24.73 42.14
CA SER A 304 22.82 -25.91 41.52
C SER A 304 23.06 -25.80 40.01
N GLN A 305 22.31 -24.92 39.34
CA GLN A 305 22.44 -24.67 37.90
C GLN A 305 23.11 -23.32 37.58
N ASP A 306 23.57 -22.55 38.56
CA ASP A 306 24.32 -21.32 38.25
C ASP A 306 25.62 -21.68 37.53
N LEU A 307 25.91 -20.99 36.42
CA LEU A 307 27.11 -21.28 35.62
C LEU A 307 28.40 -21.00 36.39
N GLU A 308 28.39 -20.02 37.29
CA GLU A 308 29.55 -19.69 38.12
C GLU A 308 29.20 -19.75 39.61
N SER A 309 30.10 -20.36 40.39
CA SER A 309 29.97 -20.39 41.84
C SER A 309 30.47 -19.08 42.46
N SER A 310 29.61 -18.36 43.19
CA SER A 310 30.00 -17.20 44.00
C SER A 310 29.43 -17.32 45.42
N LEU A 311 30.27 -17.08 46.42
CA LEU A 311 29.88 -17.08 47.84
C LEU A 311 29.27 -15.74 48.28
N ILE A 312 29.43 -14.69 47.47
CA ILE A 312 29.10 -13.30 47.84
C ILE A 312 28.12 -12.66 46.84
N ALA A 313 28.08 -13.13 45.59
CA ALA A 313 27.13 -12.62 44.60
C ALA A 313 25.78 -13.33 44.71
N PRO A 314 24.67 -12.63 44.39
CA PRO A 314 23.36 -13.25 44.26
C PRO A 314 23.36 -14.27 43.11
N SER A 315 22.63 -15.37 43.28
CA SER A 315 22.37 -16.36 42.22
C SER A 315 21.68 -15.71 41.02
N ALA A 316 21.91 -16.25 39.82
CA ALA A 316 21.26 -15.80 38.59
C ALA A 316 19.73 -15.91 38.67
N TYR A 317 19.21 -16.77 39.55
CA TYR A 317 17.77 -16.97 39.79
C TYR A 317 17.10 -15.76 40.44
N SER A 318 17.88 -14.89 41.11
CA SER A 318 17.36 -13.78 41.92
C SER A 318 16.56 -12.80 41.08
N MET A 319 15.44 -12.30 41.61
CA MET A 319 14.58 -11.29 40.97
C MET A 319 13.94 -11.69 39.63
N HIS A 320 14.03 -12.95 39.23
CA HIS A 320 13.35 -13.45 38.01
C HIS A 320 11.98 -14.05 38.33
N PRO A 321 11.07 -14.14 37.35
CA PRO A 321 9.79 -14.82 37.53
C PRO A 321 9.95 -16.25 38.05
N ASN A 322 9.12 -16.62 39.02
CA ASN A 322 8.92 -18.02 39.37
C ASN A 322 7.80 -18.62 38.50
N GLU A 323 7.38 -19.86 38.75
CA GLU A 323 6.34 -20.50 37.94
C GLU A 323 5.01 -19.73 37.88
N LYS A 324 4.63 -19.04 38.97
CA LYS A 324 3.41 -18.20 38.98
C LYS A 324 3.62 -16.94 38.14
N GLY A 325 4.77 -16.29 38.29
CA GLY A 325 5.11 -15.10 37.50
C GLY A 325 5.23 -15.41 36.00
N ALA A 326 5.80 -16.56 35.63
CA ALA A 326 5.83 -16.99 34.24
C ALA A 326 4.43 -17.27 33.67
N GLN A 327 3.50 -17.77 34.50
CA GLN A 327 2.10 -17.89 34.08
C GLN A 327 1.46 -16.51 33.89
N ALA A 328 1.65 -15.58 34.83
CA ALA A 328 1.12 -14.22 34.71
C ALA A 328 1.65 -13.49 33.46
N TYR A 329 2.94 -13.63 33.15
CA TYR A 329 3.52 -13.17 31.89
C TYR A 329 2.82 -13.77 30.67
N ALA A 330 2.67 -15.10 30.67
CA ALA A 330 2.03 -15.82 29.57
C ALA A 330 0.58 -15.36 29.38
N ASP A 331 -0.17 -15.13 30.47
CA ASP A 331 -1.56 -14.67 30.40
C ASP A 331 -1.66 -13.27 29.77
N CYS A 332 -0.77 -12.33 30.14
CA CYS A 332 -0.72 -10.99 29.54
C CYS A 332 -0.40 -11.05 28.04
N VAL A 333 0.61 -11.83 27.65
CA VAL A 333 1.02 -11.93 26.23
C VAL A 333 0.00 -12.71 25.42
N GLN A 334 -0.57 -13.79 25.97
CA GLN A 334 -1.63 -14.56 25.31
C GLN A 334 -2.87 -13.70 25.07
N ALA A 335 -3.27 -12.87 26.03
CA ALA A 335 -4.41 -11.97 25.84
C ALA A 335 -4.21 -11.01 24.65
N LYS A 336 -2.97 -10.53 24.43
CA LYS A 336 -2.63 -9.71 23.26
C LYS A 336 -2.61 -10.52 21.96
N ILE A 337 -2.09 -11.76 21.98
CA ILE A 337 -2.16 -12.67 20.82
C ILE A 337 -3.62 -12.92 20.44
N ASP A 338 -4.47 -13.27 21.41
CA ASP A 338 -5.90 -13.53 21.21
C ASP A 338 -6.64 -12.29 20.69
N GLU A 339 -6.21 -11.08 21.06
CA GLU A 339 -6.74 -9.83 20.51
C GLU A 339 -6.37 -9.66 19.04
N ILE A 340 -5.10 -9.89 18.70
CA ILE A 340 -4.60 -9.81 17.32
C ILE A 340 -5.26 -10.87 16.44
N GLU A 341 -5.46 -12.10 16.94
CA GLU A 341 -6.06 -13.20 16.16
C GLU A 341 -7.52 -12.95 15.78
N LYS A 342 -8.27 -12.18 16.59
CA LYS A 342 -9.70 -11.89 16.32
C LYS A 342 -9.95 -11.20 14.99
N ASP A 343 -9.03 -10.36 14.54
CA ASP A 343 -9.17 -9.58 13.31
C ASP A 343 -7.88 -9.56 12.45
N ASN A 344 -6.99 -10.52 12.70
CA ASN A 344 -5.65 -10.61 12.11
C ASN A 344 -4.81 -9.33 12.29
N GLY A 345 -5.01 -8.60 13.39
CA GLY A 345 -4.24 -7.41 13.74
C GLY A 345 -4.74 -6.13 13.11
N LYS A 346 -5.93 -6.11 12.48
CA LYS A 346 -6.52 -4.88 11.89
C LYS A 346 -6.70 -3.77 12.93
N THR A 347 -7.15 -4.10 14.15
CA THR A 347 -7.31 -3.13 15.24
C THR A 347 -5.95 -2.68 15.79
N GLU A 348 -4.99 -3.59 15.90
CA GLU A 348 -3.67 -3.28 16.44
C GLU A 348 -2.84 -2.44 15.45
N TRP A 349 -2.83 -2.79 14.16
CA TRP A 349 -2.07 -2.09 13.11
C TRP A 349 -2.98 -1.63 11.96
N PRO A 350 -3.87 -0.65 12.20
CA PRO A 350 -4.87 -0.22 11.21
C PRO A 350 -4.24 0.34 9.94
N LEU A 351 -3.09 1.00 10.06
CA LEU A 351 -2.36 1.56 8.92
C LEU A 351 -1.56 0.51 8.13
N MET A 352 -1.45 -0.73 8.63
CA MET A 352 -0.72 -1.83 7.97
C MET A 352 -1.66 -2.88 7.38
N SER A 353 -2.91 -2.46 7.09
CA SER A 353 -3.95 -3.27 6.48
C SER A 353 -4.46 -2.62 5.19
N GLY A 354 -5.02 -3.43 4.29
CA GLY A 354 -5.70 -2.94 3.09
C GLY A 354 -7.00 -2.20 3.39
N SER A 355 -7.48 -1.42 2.41
CA SER A 355 -8.74 -0.69 2.51
C SER A 355 -9.88 -1.54 1.95
N ASP A 356 -11.06 -1.45 2.57
CA ASP A 356 -12.25 -2.12 2.03
C ASP A 356 -12.83 -1.38 0.80
N GLU A 357 -12.43 -0.14 0.55
CA GLU A 357 -12.91 0.64 -0.59
C GLU A 357 -11.99 0.48 -1.81
N ARG A 358 -10.67 0.64 -1.63
CA ARG A 358 -9.72 0.82 -2.74
C ARG A 358 -8.34 0.27 -2.42
N ASP A 359 -7.86 -0.64 -3.25
CA ASP A 359 -6.50 -1.15 -3.19
C ASP A 359 -5.75 -0.84 -4.49
N ILE A 360 -4.56 -0.27 -4.36
CA ILE A 360 -3.76 0.23 -5.48
C ILE A 360 -2.38 -0.41 -5.44
N ALA A 361 -2.07 -1.23 -6.44
CA ALA A 361 -0.74 -1.79 -6.62
C ALA A 361 0.12 -0.81 -7.44
N LEU A 362 1.08 -0.18 -6.78
CA LEU A 362 2.08 0.65 -7.43
C LEU A 362 3.22 -0.23 -7.93
N VAL A 363 3.35 -0.35 -9.25
CA VAL A 363 4.28 -1.25 -9.94
C VAL A 363 5.41 -0.44 -10.55
N LEU A 364 6.60 -0.58 -9.98
CA LEU A 364 7.74 0.29 -10.25
C LEU A 364 8.82 -0.46 -11.02
N ASP A 365 9.15 0.04 -12.20
CA ASP A 365 10.28 -0.41 -12.98
C ASP A 365 11.58 -0.01 -12.28
N VAL A 366 12.36 -1.00 -11.84
CA VAL A 366 13.68 -0.80 -11.27
C VAL A 366 14.78 -1.36 -12.17
N SER A 367 14.51 -1.51 -13.47
CA SER A 367 15.47 -2.02 -14.44
C SER A 367 16.68 -1.09 -14.64
N GLY A 368 17.72 -1.61 -15.31
CA GLY A 368 18.94 -0.85 -15.57
C GLY A 368 18.76 0.42 -16.42
N SER A 369 17.75 0.47 -17.29
CA SER A 369 17.43 1.63 -18.15
C SER A 369 16.83 2.80 -17.36
N MET A 370 16.20 2.50 -16.23
CA MET A 370 15.66 3.49 -15.30
C MET A 370 16.75 4.27 -14.53
N ARG A 371 18.02 3.85 -14.59
CA ARG A 371 19.10 4.46 -13.80
C ARG A 371 19.24 5.97 -14.06
N GLY A 372 19.44 6.73 -12.98
CA GLY A 372 19.69 8.18 -13.04
C GLY A 372 18.38 8.96 -12.92
N THR A 373 18.13 9.87 -13.86
CA THR A 373 16.95 10.74 -13.84
C THR A 373 15.63 9.97 -13.79
N PRO A 374 15.37 8.92 -14.62
CA PRO A 374 14.09 8.21 -14.59
C PRO A 374 13.76 7.61 -13.22
N MET A 375 14.74 6.99 -12.54
CA MET A 375 14.58 6.42 -11.20
C MET A 375 14.29 7.51 -10.16
N ASN A 376 14.98 8.65 -10.23
CA ASN A 376 14.71 9.76 -9.32
C ASN A 376 13.30 10.32 -9.52
N GLU A 377 12.87 10.49 -10.77
CA GLU A 377 11.51 10.94 -11.09
C GLU A 377 10.46 9.90 -10.72
N THR A 378 10.74 8.61 -10.87
CA THR A 378 9.86 7.51 -10.43
C THR A 378 9.67 7.55 -8.92
N LYS A 379 10.74 7.74 -8.14
CA LYS A 379 10.66 7.89 -6.68
C LYS A 379 9.84 9.12 -6.27
N ASN A 380 10.13 10.27 -6.89
CA ASN A 380 9.41 11.52 -6.62
C ASN A 380 7.93 11.42 -7.00
N ALA A 381 7.61 10.81 -8.15
CA ALA A 381 6.25 10.56 -8.61
C ALA A 381 5.51 9.65 -7.64
N SER A 382 6.14 8.55 -7.23
CA SER A 382 5.57 7.58 -6.28
C SER A 382 5.27 8.20 -4.92
N GLU A 383 6.18 8.99 -4.36
CA GLU A 383 5.96 9.70 -3.09
C GLU A 383 4.78 10.67 -3.19
N ARG A 384 4.69 11.45 -4.27
CA ARG A 384 3.57 12.37 -4.49
C ARG A 384 2.25 11.63 -4.68
N PHE A 385 2.27 10.50 -5.38
CA PHE A 385 1.11 9.64 -5.56
C PHE A 385 0.60 9.16 -4.20
N ILE A 386 1.48 8.61 -3.36
CA ILE A 386 1.14 8.15 -2.01
C ILE A 386 0.52 9.28 -1.18
N ASN A 387 1.18 10.44 -1.13
CA ASN A 387 0.76 11.60 -0.34
C ASN A 387 -0.60 12.17 -0.78
N THR A 388 -0.99 11.93 -2.03
CA THR A 388 -2.26 12.40 -2.60
C THR A 388 -3.36 11.37 -2.41
N VAL A 389 -3.07 10.10 -2.69
CA VAL A 389 -4.09 9.06 -2.86
C VAL A 389 -4.45 8.35 -1.55
N LEU A 390 -3.50 8.18 -0.62
CA LEU A 390 -3.79 7.55 0.68
C LEU A 390 -4.84 8.28 1.52
N LYS A 391 -5.05 9.58 1.25
CA LYS A 391 -6.04 10.40 1.98
C LYS A 391 -7.49 10.07 1.64
N GLU A 392 -7.72 9.21 0.65
CA GLU A 392 -9.02 8.98 0.01
C GLU A 392 -9.56 7.55 0.24
N ASP A 393 -9.49 7.06 1.49
CA ASP A 393 -9.89 5.70 1.88
C ASP A 393 -9.25 4.61 1.00
N SER A 394 -7.97 4.77 0.68
CA SER A 394 -7.22 3.83 -0.15
C SER A 394 -6.05 3.21 0.60
N SER A 395 -5.65 2.03 0.14
CA SER A 395 -4.38 1.44 0.52
C SER A 395 -3.50 1.24 -0.71
N ILE A 396 -2.19 1.28 -0.49
CA ILE A 396 -1.20 1.12 -1.54
C ILE A 396 -0.31 -0.07 -1.20
N GLY A 397 -0.13 -0.96 -2.16
CA GLY A 397 0.93 -1.97 -2.18
C GLY A 397 2.01 -1.54 -3.16
N VAL A 398 3.27 -1.92 -2.90
CA VAL A 398 4.40 -1.57 -3.76
C VAL A 398 5.03 -2.84 -4.30
N VAL A 399 5.03 -2.95 -5.62
CA VAL A 399 5.69 -4.01 -6.38
C VAL A 399 6.82 -3.38 -7.17
N THR A 400 7.98 -4.02 -7.19
CA THR A 400 9.08 -3.64 -8.08
C THR A 400 9.38 -4.78 -9.04
N TYR A 401 9.96 -4.46 -10.20
CA TYR A 401 10.45 -5.48 -11.11
C TYR A 401 11.75 -5.08 -11.82
N ASP A 402 12.58 -6.09 -12.05
CA ASP A 402 13.76 -6.07 -12.92
C ASP A 402 13.75 -7.33 -13.81
N ASN A 403 14.66 -8.29 -13.60
CA ASN A 403 14.56 -9.66 -14.13
C ASN A 403 13.38 -10.43 -13.49
N THR A 404 13.06 -10.12 -12.23
CA THR A 404 12.01 -10.75 -11.42
C THR A 404 11.16 -9.69 -10.73
N SER A 405 10.01 -10.06 -10.17
CA SER A 405 9.19 -9.17 -9.36
C SER A 405 9.41 -9.37 -7.87
N MET A 406 9.29 -8.30 -7.09
CA MET A 406 9.28 -8.35 -5.63
C MET A 406 8.13 -7.50 -5.08
N CYS A 407 7.39 -8.04 -4.10
CA CYS A 407 6.48 -7.26 -3.27
C CYS A 407 7.28 -6.60 -2.14
N ILE A 408 7.50 -5.28 -2.25
CA ILE A 408 8.27 -4.50 -1.27
C ILE A 408 7.38 -4.09 -0.10
N ALA A 409 6.12 -3.78 -0.38
CA ALA A 409 5.11 -3.45 0.62
C ALA A 409 3.79 -4.10 0.23
N ASP A 410 3.16 -4.79 1.17
CA ASP A 410 1.77 -5.22 1.03
C ASP A 410 0.82 -4.00 1.20
N PHE A 411 -0.46 -4.18 0.89
CA PHE A 411 -1.49 -3.15 0.99
C PHE A 411 -1.54 -2.53 2.39
N CYS A 412 -1.19 -1.24 2.46
CA CYS A 412 -1.20 -0.48 3.71
C CYS A 412 -1.53 0.99 3.46
N MET A 413 -1.88 1.69 4.55
CA MET A 413 -2.22 3.12 4.57
C MET A 413 -1.12 3.97 5.23
N ASN A 414 0.06 3.37 5.48
CA ASN A 414 1.16 4.04 6.15
C ASN A 414 2.04 4.80 5.15
N GLU A 415 1.77 6.10 4.98
CA GLU A 415 2.51 7.02 4.11
C GLU A 415 4.02 6.97 4.32
N ARG A 416 4.46 6.95 5.59
CA ARG A 416 5.89 6.96 5.94
C ARG A 416 6.56 5.66 5.53
N TYR A 417 5.94 4.52 5.84
CA TYR A 417 6.45 3.20 5.48
C TYR A 417 6.59 3.04 3.97
N LEU A 418 5.54 3.40 3.22
CA LEU A 418 5.54 3.33 1.76
C LEU A 418 6.58 4.26 1.13
N THR A 419 6.67 5.50 1.60
CA THR A 419 7.67 6.47 1.13
C THR A 419 9.09 5.96 1.41
N ASN A 420 9.36 5.44 2.60
CA ASN A 420 10.66 4.86 2.93
C ASN A 420 11.00 3.65 2.05
N ALA A 421 10.04 2.77 1.77
CA ALA A 421 10.21 1.63 0.88
C ALA A 421 10.65 2.07 -0.52
N ILE A 422 10.03 3.12 -1.06
CA ILE A 422 10.34 3.68 -2.39
C ILE A 422 11.70 4.39 -2.41
N GLN A 423 12.01 5.18 -1.40
CA GLN A 423 13.25 5.97 -1.40
C GLN A 423 14.50 5.07 -1.36
N ASN A 424 14.38 3.84 -0.85
CA ASN A 424 15.46 2.85 -0.80
C ASN A 424 15.61 2.00 -2.08
N LEU A 425 14.79 2.21 -3.12
CA LEU A 425 14.88 1.44 -4.36
C LEU A 425 16.19 1.70 -5.11
N ASN A 426 16.71 0.65 -5.77
CA ASN A 426 17.91 0.72 -6.57
C ASN A 426 17.64 0.11 -7.95
N SER A 427 18.14 0.74 -9.01
CA SER A 427 17.99 0.26 -10.38
C SER A 427 19.02 -0.81 -10.74
N GLY A 428 18.63 -1.88 -11.43
CA GLY A 428 19.52 -2.93 -11.92
C GLY A 428 18.79 -3.99 -12.75
N GLY A 429 19.52 -4.94 -13.32
CA GLY A 429 18.90 -6.09 -14.01
C GLY A 429 18.26 -5.78 -15.37
N GLY A 430 17.46 -6.73 -15.84
CA GLY A 430 16.64 -6.65 -17.05
C GLY A 430 15.27 -5.99 -16.79
N THR A 431 14.35 -6.12 -17.75
CA THR A 431 13.04 -5.44 -17.72
C THR A 431 11.92 -6.46 -18.00
N ASN A 432 11.43 -7.13 -16.95
CA ASN A 432 10.37 -8.13 -16.98
C ASN A 432 9.05 -7.54 -16.46
N MET A 433 8.39 -6.76 -17.32
CA MET A 433 7.14 -6.08 -16.99
C MET A 433 5.98 -7.06 -16.71
N GLU A 434 5.98 -8.23 -17.37
CA GLU A 434 5.03 -9.31 -17.09
C GLU A 434 5.08 -9.76 -15.63
N ALA A 435 6.28 -9.97 -15.08
CA ALA A 435 6.44 -10.37 -13.69
C ALA A 435 5.85 -9.33 -12.72
N GLY A 436 6.13 -8.05 -12.96
CA GLY A 436 5.58 -6.94 -12.16
C GLY A 436 4.05 -6.90 -12.19
N LEU A 437 3.45 -6.96 -13.39
CA LEU A 437 2.00 -7.00 -13.57
C LEU A 437 1.37 -8.25 -12.94
N SER A 438 2.02 -9.41 -13.05
CA SER A 438 1.54 -10.66 -12.47
C SER A 438 1.54 -10.63 -10.94
N GLN A 439 2.58 -10.07 -10.32
CA GLN A 439 2.66 -9.90 -8.87
C GLN A 439 1.56 -8.96 -8.36
N ALA A 440 1.38 -7.81 -9.02
CA ALA A 440 0.32 -6.86 -8.70
C ALA A 440 -1.08 -7.46 -8.86
N TYR A 441 -1.30 -8.21 -9.94
CA TYR A 441 -2.55 -8.93 -10.16
C TYR A 441 -2.83 -9.94 -9.05
N SER A 442 -1.84 -10.72 -8.62
CA SER A 442 -1.97 -11.67 -7.50
C SER A 442 -2.35 -10.99 -6.18
N MET A 443 -1.72 -9.86 -5.85
CA MET A 443 -2.07 -9.07 -4.67
C MET A 443 -3.53 -8.60 -4.74
N LEU A 444 -3.94 -8.03 -5.88
CA LEU A 444 -5.30 -7.52 -6.06
C LEU A 444 -6.37 -8.63 -6.12
N GLN A 445 -6.03 -9.85 -6.54
CA GLN A 445 -6.97 -10.99 -6.46
C GLN A 445 -7.30 -11.37 -5.02
N SER A 446 -6.34 -11.21 -4.10
CA SER A 446 -6.54 -11.47 -2.66
C SER A 446 -7.24 -10.32 -1.93
N SER A 447 -7.36 -9.16 -2.59
CA SER A 447 -8.01 -7.97 -2.04
C SER A 447 -9.54 -8.09 -2.06
N ASN A 448 -10.17 -7.59 -0.99
CA ASN A 448 -11.62 -7.41 -0.87
C ASN A 448 -12.08 -5.98 -1.23
N ALA A 449 -11.17 -5.11 -1.67
CA ALA A 449 -11.50 -3.74 -2.05
C ALA A 449 -12.49 -3.70 -3.22
N LYS A 450 -13.43 -2.75 -3.18
CA LYS A 450 -14.41 -2.55 -4.25
C LYS A 450 -13.77 -2.10 -5.56
N LYS A 451 -12.71 -1.30 -5.48
CA LYS A 451 -11.95 -0.81 -6.63
C LYS A 451 -10.50 -1.28 -6.54
N LYS A 452 -9.99 -1.82 -7.65
CA LYS A 452 -8.66 -2.43 -7.75
C LYS A 452 -7.91 -1.76 -8.89
N ILE A 453 -6.72 -1.25 -8.60
CA ILE A 453 -5.97 -0.40 -9.53
C ILE A 453 -4.50 -0.83 -9.57
N ILE A 454 -3.92 -0.85 -10.75
CA ILE A 454 -2.49 -0.95 -10.98
C ILE A 454 -2.01 0.39 -11.50
N VAL A 455 -0.92 0.91 -10.93
CA VAL A 455 -0.21 2.08 -11.44
C VAL A 455 1.20 1.63 -11.82
N LEU A 456 1.44 1.46 -13.12
CA LEU A 456 2.72 1.05 -13.68
C LEU A 456 3.57 2.29 -14.00
N MET A 457 4.80 2.35 -13.49
CA MET A 457 5.77 3.41 -13.77
C MET A 457 7.00 2.81 -14.46
N SER A 458 7.25 3.15 -15.73
CA SER A 458 8.29 2.51 -16.56
C SER A 458 8.76 3.42 -17.71
N ASP A 459 9.90 3.12 -18.30
CA ASP A 459 10.36 3.69 -19.58
C ASP A 459 9.85 2.93 -20.81
N GLY A 460 9.12 1.81 -20.62
CA GLY A 460 8.41 1.10 -21.68
C GLY A 460 9.26 0.15 -22.53
N GLU A 461 10.43 -0.29 -22.04
CA GLU A 461 11.38 -1.12 -22.80
C GLU A 461 11.54 -2.56 -22.25
N PRO A 462 10.47 -3.39 -22.19
CA PRO A 462 10.60 -4.75 -21.69
C PRO A 462 11.48 -5.61 -22.60
N ASN A 463 12.34 -6.42 -21.98
CA ASN A 463 13.31 -7.27 -22.68
C ASN A 463 13.39 -8.70 -22.13
N GLU A 464 12.61 -9.01 -21.09
CA GLU A 464 12.45 -10.32 -20.47
C GLU A 464 10.95 -10.64 -20.34
N GLY A 465 10.59 -11.94 -20.33
CA GLY A 465 9.18 -12.36 -20.28
C GLY A 465 8.40 -12.02 -21.55
N LYS A 466 7.08 -11.83 -21.42
CA LYS A 466 6.24 -11.34 -22.52
C LYS A 466 6.62 -9.90 -22.92
N THR A 467 6.61 -9.62 -24.22
CA THR A 467 6.89 -8.30 -24.81
C THR A 467 5.92 -8.00 -25.95
N GLY A 468 5.78 -6.73 -26.34
CA GLY A 468 4.92 -6.32 -27.45
C GLY A 468 3.47 -6.82 -27.30
N ASP A 469 2.91 -7.39 -28.37
CA ASP A 469 1.52 -7.86 -28.42
C ASP A 469 1.18 -8.89 -27.33
N GLU A 470 2.09 -9.80 -26.98
CA GLU A 470 1.83 -10.80 -25.94
C GLU A 470 1.65 -10.16 -24.56
N LEU A 471 2.39 -9.07 -24.28
CA LEU A 471 2.27 -8.33 -23.04
C LEU A 471 0.99 -7.50 -22.99
N ILE A 472 0.60 -6.92 -24.14
CA ILE A 472 -0.68 -6.21 -24.30
C ILE A 472 -1.84 -7.17 -24.05
N GLU A 473 -1.83 -8.36 -24.67
CA GLU A 473 -2.85 -9.39 -24.43
C GLU A 473 -2.93 -9.79 -22.96
N PHE A 474 -1.79 -9.89 -22.27
CA PHE A 474 -1.78 -10.16 -20.83
C PHE A 474 -2.40 -9.01 -20.01
N ALA A 475 -2.06 -7.75 -20.31
CA ALA A 475 -2.68 -6.59 -19.67
C ALA A 475 -4.20 -6.55 -19.91
N GLU A 476 -4.68 -6.93 -21.09
CA GLU A 476 -6.11 -7.08 -21.37
C GLU A 476 -6.77 -8.12 -20.46
N THR A 477 -6.12 -9.24 -20.15
CA THR A 477 -6.69 -10.22 -19.19
C THR A 477 -6.89 -9.62 -17.80
N ILE A 478 -5.97 -8.77 -17.34
CA ILE A 478 -6.08 -8.08 -16.06
C ILE A 478 -7.22 -7.06 -16.09
N LYS A 479 -7.32 -6.26 -17.16
CA LYS A 479 -8.39 -5.28 -17.35
C LYS A 479 -9.78 -5.92 -17.36
N ASN A 480 -9.93 -7.08 -18.02
CA ASN A 480 -11.18 -7.82 -18.07
C ASN A 480 -11.67 -8.36 -16.71
N GLU A 481 -10.79 -8.43 -15.71
CA GLU A 481 -11.15 -8.76 -14.31
C GLU A 481 -11.61 -7.54 -13.50
N GLY A 482 -11.81 -6.39 -14.16
CA GLY A 482 -12.24 -5.14 -13.53
C GLY A 482 -11.13 -4.38 -12.80
N ILE A 483 -9.87 -4.64 -13.16
CA ILE A 483 -8.70 -3.96 -12.61
C ILE A 483 -8.25 -2.87 -13.58
N TYR A 484 -8.22 -1.63 -13.13
CA TYR A 484 -7.74 -0.50 -13.94
C TYR A 484 -6.22 -0.48 -13.99
N ILE A 485 -5.64 -0.23 -15.16
CA ILE A 485 -4.19 -0.06 -15.32
C ILE A 485 -3.90 1.37 -15.76
N TYR A 486 -3.22 2.12 -14.90
CA TYR A 486 -2.61 3.39 -15.24
C TYR A 486 -1.15 3.17 -15.58
N THR A 487 -0.63 3.86 -16.60
CA THR A 487 0.78 3.81 -16.94
C THR A 487 1.38 5.21 -16.94
N LEU A 488 2.55 5.37 -16.32
CA LEU A 488 3.36 6.57 -16.35
C LEU A 488 4.67 6.27 -17.06
N GLY A 489 4.88 6.93 -18.20
CA GLY A 489 6.04 6.77 -19.07
C GLY A 489 7.18 7.74 -18.72
N PHE A 490 8.39 7.23 -18.52
CA PHE A 490 9.60 8.01 -18.20
C PHE A 490 10.67 7.88 -19.30
N PHE A 491 10.56 8.66 -20.38
CA PHE A 491 11.36 8.45 -21.60
C PHE A 491 12.66 9.26 -21.68
N SER A 492 13.14 9.88 -20.59
CA SER A 492 14.25 10.85 -20.64
C SER A 492 15.58 10.31 -21.20
N ASN A 493 15.74 8.98 -21.22
CA ASN A 493 16.93 8.29 -21.72
C ASN A 493 16.73 7.64 -23.10
N SER A 494 15.52 7.65 -23.67
CA SER A 494 15.23 6.97 -24.93
C SER A 494 15.56 7.84 -26.14
N HIS A 495 16.25 7.25 -27.11
CA HIS A 495 16.54 7.90 -28.39
C HIS A 495 15.33 7.91 -29.34
N ASP A 496 14.40 6.98 -29.16
CA ASP A 496 13.16 6.83 -29.92
C ASP A 496 12.06 6.34 -28.97
N LYS A 497 11.24 7.27 -28.49
CA LYS A 497 10.17 6.98 -27.54
C LYS A 497 8.90 6.43 -28.18
N THR A 498 8.79 6.38 -29.51
CA THR A 498 7.52 6.05 -30.18
C THR A 498 7.04 4.63 -29.86
N SER A 499 7.93 3.63 -29.95
CA SER A 499 7.55 2.25 -29.64
C SER A 499 7.34 1.99 -28.14
N PRO A 500 8.21 2.47 -27.23
CA PRO A 500 7.99 2.33 -25.78
C PRO A 500 6.70 3.02 -25.30
N GLN A 501 6.42 4.22 -25.83
CA GLN A 501 5.20 4.96 -25.52
C GLN A 501 3.96 4.20 -25.99
N ALA A 502 3.92 3.77 -27.25
CA ALA A 502 2.79 3.01 -27.80
C ALA A 502 2.53 1.72 -27.01
N LEU A 503 3.59 1.06 -26.52
CA LEU A 503 3.43 -0.12 -25.67
C LEU A 503 2.73 0.22 -24.35
N LEU A 504 3.19 1.25 -23.62
CA LEU A 504 2.58 1.66 -22.37
C LEU A 504 1.14 2.15 -22.56
N GLU A 505 0.85 2.86 -23.66
CA GLU A 505 -0.50 3.28 -24.04
C GLU A 505 -1.45 2.08 -24.22
N ASN A 506 -1.00 1.03 -24.90
CA ASN A 506 -1.82 -0.17 -25.13
C ASN A 506 -1.97 -1.04 -23.87
N ILE A 507 -1.00 -1.01 -22.96
CA ILE A 507 -1.11 -1.67 -21.65
C ILE A 507 -2.15 -0.95 -20.76
N ALA A 508 -2.16 0.37 -20.79
CA ALA A 508 -3.08 1.18 -19.99
C ALA A 508 -4.55 0.85 -20.31
N SER A 509 -5.41 1.06 -19.31
CA SER A 509 -6.84 1.27 -19.56
C SER A 509 -7.02 2.54 -20.39
N GLU A 510 -8.14 2.63 -21.10
CA GLU A 510 -8.34 3.75 -22.03
C GLU A 510 -8.25 5.12 -21.33
N GLY A 511 -7.46 6.03 -21.91
CA GLY A 511 -7.21 7.36 -21.34
C GLY A 511 -6.42 7.37 -20.03
N CYS A 512 -5.77 6.25 -19.68
CA CYS A 512 -5.01 6.07 -18.44
C CYS A 512 -3.47 6.06 -18.65
N HIS A 513 -2.98 6.53 -19.82
CA HIS A 513 -1.55 6.70 -20.09
C HIS A 513 -1.10 8.16 -19.94
N PHE A 514 0.05 8.36 -19.31
CA PHE A 514 0.61 9.68 -19.04
C PHE A 514 2.13 9.69 -19.23
N GLU A 515 2.63 10.69 -19.94
CA GLU A 515 4.06 10.95 -20.05
C GLU A 515 4.53 11.85 -18.90
N VAL A 516 5.69 11.53 -18.33
CA VAL A 516 6.31 12.27 -17.23
C VAL A 516 7.65 12.81 -17.68
N GLU A 517 7.75 14.14 -17.83
CA GLU A 517 9.05 14.82 -17.96
C GLU A 517 9.65 15.13 -16.58
N ASN A 518 8.82 15.61 -15.64
CA ASN A 518 9.19 15.86 -14.24
C ASN A 518 8.02 15.50 -13.31
N ALA A 519 8.30 14.96 -12.12
CA ALA A 519 7.31 14.66 -11.10
C ALA A 519 6.44 15.87 -10.66
N ASP A 520 6.91 17.12 -10.86
CA ASP A 520 6.09 18.33 -10.68
C ASP A 520 4.88 18.39 -11.61
N ASP A 521 4.98 17.79 -12.80
CA ASP A 521 3.88 17.70 -13.77
C ASP A 521 2.77 16.76 -13.28
N LEU A 522 3.04 15.96 -12.25
CA LEU A 522 2.16 14.88 -11.81
C LEU A 522 1.25 15.23 -10.64
N ILE A 523 1.46 16.33 -9.90
CA ILE A 523 0.58 16.66 -8.76
C ILE A 523 -0.88 16.81 -9.22
N PHE A 524 -1.07 17.53 -10.33
CA PHE A 524 -2.41 17.73 -10.88
C PHE A 524 -2.98 16.44 -11.46
N PHE A 525 -2.14 15.63 -12.11
CA PHE A 525 -2.52 14.34 -12.66
C PHE A 525 -2.92 13.33 -11.58
N PHE A 526 -2.19 13.27 -10.48
CA PHE A 526 -2.53 12.45 -9.32
C PHE A 526 -3.77 12.97 -8.61
N GLY A 527 -4.01 14.28 -8.61
CA GLY A 527 -5.30 14.84 -8.22
C GLY A 527 -6.44 14.33 -9.12
N ASP A 528 -6.21 14.28 -10.44
CA ASP A 528 -7.17 13.76 -11.42
C ASP A 528 -7.40 12.24 -11.33
N ILE A 529 -6.36 11.47 -10.99
CA ILE A 529 -6.49 10.07 -10.60
C ILE A 529 -7.30 9.99 -9.30
N ALA A 530 -6.90 10.72 -8.26
CA ALA A 530 -7.57 10.71 -6.96
C ALA A 530 -9.05 11.08 -7.07
N ASP A 531 -9.38 12.06 -7.91
CA ASP A 531 -10.75 12.44 -8.24
C ASP A 531 -11.48 11.29 -8.95
N GLN A 532 -10.89 10.67 -9.98
CA GLN A 532 -11.51 9.53 -10.66
C GLN A 532 -11.71 8.34 -9.74
N ILE A 533 -10.71 8.06 -8.91
CA ILE A 533 -10.78 7.14 -7.79
C ILE A 533 -12.04 7.52 -7.00
N ASN A 534 -12.17 8.76 -6.53
CA ASN A 534 -13.33 9.30 -5.79
C ASN A 534 -14.68 9.35 -6.53
N GLY A 535 -14.77 8.82 -7.75
CA GLY A 535 -16.01 8.72 -8.51
C GLY A 535 -16.27 9.92 -9.40
N GLN A 536 -15.30 10.84 -9.54
CA GLN A 536 -15.34 11.86 -10.58
C GLN A 536 -15.25 11.19 -11.94
N LYS A 537 -16.30 11.36 -12.75
CA LYS A 537 -16.31 10.90 -14.13
C LYS A 537 -15.62 11.91 -15.03
N TYR A 538 -15.11 11.42 -16.15
CA TYR A 538 -14.43 12.25 -17.13
C TYR A 538 -15.03 12.03 -18.52
N ILE A 539 -15.02 13.11 -19.30
CA ILE A 539 -15.30 13.11 -20.73
C ILE A 539 -13.96 13.02 -21.44
N TYR A 540 -13.79 12.00 -22.27
CA TYR A 540 -12.58 11.81 -23.07
C TYR A 540 -12.82 12.24 -24.51
N ILE A 541 -11.94 13.08 -25.05
CA ILE A 541 -12.08 13.59 -26.41
C ILE A 541 -10.75 13.44 -27.14
N ARG A 542 -10.80 12.81 -28.31
CA ARG A 542 -9.66 12.62 -29.20
C ARG A 542 -9.88 13.38 -30.50
N ILE A 543 -8.95 14.25 -30.86
CA ILE A 543 -9.05 15.14 -32.02
C ILE A 543 -7.81 14.99 -32.90
N ALA A 544 -8.00 14.45 -34.10
CA ALA A 544 -6.91 14.27 -35.06
C ALA A 544 -6.53 15.61 -35.74
N CYS A 545 -5.26 15.75 -36.13
CA CYS A 545 -4.78 16.90 -36.91
C CYS A 545 -5.49 17.04 -38.26
N PRO A 546 -5.49 18.24 -38.90
CA PRO A 546 -4.67 19.43 -38.60
C PRO A 546 -5.47 20.56 -37.94
N VAL A 547 -5.63 20.48 -36.62
CA VAL A 547 -6.39 21.48 -35.85
C VAL A 547 -5.68 21.84 -34.56
N ASP A 548 -5.93 23.02 -34.03
CA ASP A 548 -5.68 23.39 -32.65
C ASP A 548 -6.97 23.40 -31.84
N VAL A 549 -6.87 23.21 -30.52
CA VAL A 549 -8.01 23.16 -29.62
C VAL A 549 -7.84 24.10 -28.44
N THR A 550 -8.92 24.82 -28.14
CA THR A 550 -9.04 25.70 -26.98
C THR A 550 -10.30 25.34 -26.19
N VAL A 551 -10.15 25.15 -24.87
CA VAL A 551 -11.27 24.95 -23.94
C VAL A 551 -11.20 26.02 -22.88
N MET A 552 -12.27 26.81 -22.71
CA MET A 552 -12.32 27.88 -21.72
C MET A 552 -13.40 27.61 -20.69
N TYR A 553 -13.04 27.68 -19.41
CA TYR A 553 -13.98 27.53 -18.30
C TYR A 553 -13.51 28.27 -17.05
N ASN A 554 -14.42 29.04 -16.43
CA ASN A 554 -14.17 29.79 -15.19
C ASN A 554 -12.87 30.64 -15.16
N GLY A 555 -12.46 31.18 -16.30
CA GLY A 555 -11.27 32.03 -16.41
C GLY A 555 -9.95 31.26 -16.57
N GLU A 556 -10.01 29.92 -16.60
CA GLU A 556 -8.91 29.05 -17.01
C GLU A 556 -9.09 28.60 -18.47
N THR A 557 -7.98 28.28 -19.13
CA THR A 557 -7.96 27.90 -20.55
C THR A 557 -7.03 26.70 -20.76
N LEU A 558 -7.53 25.61 -21.32
CA LEU A 558 -6.72 24.58 -21.98
C LEU A 558 -6.50 24.98 -23.43
N CYS A 559 -5.27 24.88 -23.94
CA CYS A 559 -4.90 25.35 -25.27
C CYS A 559 -3.76 24.52 -25.86
N SER A 560 -3.91 24.04 -27.10
CA SER A 560 -2.85 23.34 -27.84
C SER A 560 -1.93 24.25 -28.64
N ILE A 561 -2.30 25.51 -28.85
CA ILE A 561 -1.53 26.46 -29.66
C ILE A 561 -0.21 26.75 -28.98
N GLU A 562 0.92 26.53 -29.65
CA GLU A 562 2.26 26.59 -29.05
C GLU A 562 2.54 27.89 -28.27
N GLU A 563 2.16 29.04 -28.82
CA GLU A 563 2.43 30.36 -28.20
C GLU A 563 1.67 30.56 -26.88
N ASN A 564 0.52 29.89 -26.72
CA ASN A 564 -0.36 30.00 -25.56
C ASN A 564 -0.62 28.64 -24.93
N MET A 565 0.29 27.69 -25.11
CA MET A 565 0.06 26.30 -24.76
C MET A 565 -0.20 26.20 -23.26
N ASN A 566 -1.37 25.67 -22.92
CA ASN A 566 -1.69 25.32 -21.55
C ASN A 566 -2.37 23.96 -21.56
N THR A 567 -1.66 22.96 -21.07
CA THR A 567 -2.12 21.58 -21.06
C THR A 567 -2.89 21.21 -19.81
N ARG A 568 -3.05 22.15 -18.85
CA ARG A 568 -3.58 21.86 -17.51
C ARG A 568 -4.47 22.98 -16.95
N THR A 569 -5.60 22.60 -16.36
CA THR A 569 -6.56 23.49 -15.69
C THR A 569 -7.29 22.72 -14.59
N ALA A 570 -7.92 23.38 -13.62
CA ALA A 570 -8.66 22.69 -12.55
C ALA A 570 -9.80 21.78 -13.06
N PHE A 571 -10.27 22.03 -14.28
CA PHE A 571 -11.39 21.33 -14.89
C PHE A 571 -10.99 20.20 -15.86
N GLY A 572 -9.70 20.03 -16.16
CA GLY A 572 -9.24 18.97 -17.04
C GLY A 572 -7.82 19.14 -17.56
N SER A 573 -7.43 18.21 -18.43
CA SER A 573 -6.10 18.14 -19.04
C SER A 573 -6.16 17.98 -20.56
N LEU A 574 -5.07 18.40 -21.22
CA LEU A 574 -4.79 18.21 -22.63
C LEU A 574 -3.46 17.48 -22.78
N THR A 575 -3.46 16.34 -23.46
CA THR A 575 -2.26 15.57 -23.80
C THR A 575 -2.17 15.37 -25.30
N PHE A 576 -1.03 14.83 -25.77
CA PHE A 576 -0.74 14.67 -27.19
C PHE A 576 -0.34 13.23 -27.49
N GLU A 577 -0.84 12.69 -28.60
CA GLU A 577 -0.50 11.37 -29.11
C GLU A 577 0.21 11.52 -30.46
N ASP A 578 1.36 10.87 -30.63
CA ASP A 578 2.15 10.92 -31.86
C ASP A 578 1.51 10.06 -32.96
N ASN A 579 1.47 10.57 -34.19
CA ASN A 579 0.91 9.82 -35.32
C ASN A 579 1.89 8.73 -35.78
N GLU A 580 1.44 7.46 -35.88
CA GLU A 580 2.21 6.30 -36.38
C GLU A 580 2.82 6.48 -37.79
N LYS A 581 2.45 7.54 -38.52
CA LYS A 581 2.81 7.77 -39.92
C LYS A 581 3.40 9.16 -40.17
N GLY A 582 4.62 9.43 -39.69
CA GLY A 582 5.36 10.60 -40.15
C GLY A 582 6.74 10.78 -39.55
N THR A 583 7.79 10.52 -40.32
CA THR A 583 9.21 10.74 -39.96
C THR A 583 9.64 12.21 -39.97
N ASN A 584 8.78 13.16 -39.59
CA ASN A 584 9.16 14.57 -39.46
C ASN A 584 8.46 15.19 -38.24
N SER A 585 9.23 15.34 -37.16
CA SER A 585 8.88 16.00 -35.91
C SER A 585 8.65 17.51 -36.10
N SER A 586 7.56 17.90 -36.74
CA SER A 586 6.94 19.20 -36.42
C SER A 586 5.80 18.93 -35.42
N SER A 587 5.79 19.68 -34.34
CA SER A 587 4.77 19.72 -33.28
C SER A 587 3.31 19.79 -33.77
N ASP A 588 3.13 20.22 -35.02
CA ASP A 588 1.86 20.52 -35.69
C ASP A 588 0.98 19.29 -36.03
N ASN A 589 1.53 18.06 -35.98
CA ASN A 589 0.83 16.84 -36.44
C ASN A 589 0.37 15.87 -35.34
N ARG A 590 0.44 16.27 -34.06
CA ARG A 590 0.04 15.42 -32.94
C ARG A 590 -1.47 15.45 -32.69
N VAL A 591 -2.05 14.29 -32.41
CA VAL A 591 -3.45 14.16 -32.00
C VAL A 591 -3.63 14.79 -30.61
N LYS A 592 -4.72 15.53 -30.40
CA LYS A 592 -5.04 16.19 -29.13
C LYS A 592 -5.99 15.31 -28.35
N ILE A 593 -5.65 15.04 -27.10
CA ILE A 593 -6.45 14.25 -26.17
C ILE A 593 -6.88 15.14 -25.01
N LEU A 594 -8.16 15.45 -24.91
CA LEU A 594 -8.74 16.17 -23.78
C LEU A 594 -9.38 15.18 -22.80
N ARG A 595 -9.14 15.40 -21.51
CA ARG A 595 -9.83 14.71 -20.41
C ARG A 595 -10.45 15.76 -19.50
N LEU A 596 -11.77 15.91 -19.56
CA LEU A 596 -12.52 16.98 -18.89
C LEU A 596 -13.42 16.41 -17.80
N LYS A 597 -13.51 17.06 -16.63
CA LYS A 597 -14.34 16.59 -15.51
C LYS A 597 -15.84 16.65 -15.86
N GLU A 598 -16.55 15.53 -15.78
CA GLU A 598 -17.99 15.54 -15.99
C GLU A 598 -18.73 16.32 -14.88
N GLY A 599 -19.81 17.02 -15.23
CA GLY A 599 -20.66 17.76 -14.28
C GLY A 599 -20.91 19.23 -14.64
N THR A 600 -20.28 19.72 -15.71
CA THR A 600 -20.50 21.05 -16.28
C THR A 600 -20.32 21.01 -17.79
N ASP A 601 -20.74 22.09 -18.46
CA ASP A 601 -20.62 22.26 -19.90
C ASP A 601 -19.31 22.98 -20.24
N TYR A 602 -18.49 22.39 -21.12
CA TYR A 602 -17.26 23.01 -21.62
C TYR A 602 -17.39 23.39 -23.08
N ASN A 603 -17.20 24.68 -23.39
CA ASN A 603 -17.10 25.14 -24.77
C ASN A 603 -15.72 24.77 -25.31
N ILE A 604 -15.72 24.04 -26.42
CA ILE A 604 -14.51 23.63 -27.13
C ILE A 604 -14.53 24.32 -28.48
N GLN A 605 -13.50 25.10 -28.73
CA GLN A 605 -13.21 25.72 -30.00
C GLN A 605 -12.07 24.94 -30.67
N ILE A 606 -12.30 24.51 -31.91
CA ILE A 606 -11.33 23.77 -32.72
C ILE A 606 -11.04 24.62 -33.96
N GLU A 607 -9.78 25.01 -34.15
CA GLU A 607 -9.36 25.90 -35.23
C GLU A 607 -8.45 25.12 -36.18
N GLY A 608 -8.69 25.22 -37.49
CA GLY A 608 -7.83 24.57 -38.46
C GLY A 608 -6.45 25.23 -38.51
N ASN A 609 -5.39 24.42 -38.38
CA ASN A 609 -4.00 24.88 -38.47
C ASN A 609 -3.31 24.40 -39.76
N GLY A 610 -4.05 23.70 -40.62
CA GLY A 610 -3.61 23.25 -41.92
C GLY A 610 -4.76 22.80 -42.81
N ASN A 611 -4.45 22.09 -43.88
CA ASN A 611 -5.44 21.56 -44.82
C ASN A 611 -5.48 20.04 -44.75
N GLY A 612 -6.66 19.47 -44.57
CA GLY A 612 -6.81 18.03 -44.47
C GLY A 612 -8.20 17.59 -44.02
N TYR A 613 -8.23 16.48 -43.29
CA TYR A 613 -9.43 15.93 -42.67
C TYR A 613 -9.14 15.68 -41.20
N MET A 614 -10.12 15.97 -40.36
CA MET A 614 -10.09 15.71 -38.92
C MET A 614 -11.13 14.62 -38.59
N ASP A 615 -10.69 13.67 -37.77
CA ASP A 615 -11.56 12.80 -37.01
C ASP A 615 -11.68 13.33 -35.59
N TYR A 616 -12.91 13.39 -35.08
CA TYR A 616 -13.23 13.79 -33.72
C TYR A 616 -13.98 12.66 -33.03
N THR A 617 -13.53 12.30 -31.83
CA THR A 617 -14.18 11.28 -31.00
C THR A 617 -14.43 11.85 -29.62
N ILE A 618 -15.63 11.64 -29.06
CA ILE A 618 -15.97 11.96 -27.68
C ILE A 618 -16.55 10.72 -27.00
N ARG A 619 -16.12 10.47 -25.77
CA ARG A 619 -16.54 9.33 -24.96
C ARG A 619 -16.98 9.77 -23.57
N PHE A 620 -17.98 9.09 -23.02
CA PHE A 620 -18.50 9.34 -21.68
C PHE A 620 -18.33 8.11 -20.79
N MET A 621 -17.83 8.36 -19.58
CA MET A 621 -17.55 7.35 -18.58
C MET A 621 -18.82 6.98 -17.80
N ASP A 622 -19.05 5.70 -17.55
CA ASP A 622 -20.14 5.20 -16.72
C ASP A 622 -19.76 5.14 -15.22
N ASP A 623 -20.66 4.60 -14.39
CA ASP A 623 -20.44 4.49 -12.93
C ASP A 623 -19.33 3.50 -12.56
N THR A 624 -18.97 2.59 -13.46
CA THR A 624 -17.89 1.61 -13.24
C THR A 624 -16.52 2.22 -13.55
N GLY A 625 -16.49 3.26 -14.40
CA GLY A 625 -15.28 3.90 -14.89
C GLY A 625 -14.96 3.56 -16.35
N GLU A 626 -15.84 2.81 -17.03
CA GLU A 626 -15.72 2.39 -18.43
C GLU A 626 -16.33 3.44 -19.37
N TYR A 627 -15.73 3.63 -20.56
CA TYR A 627 -16.25 4.52 -21.59
C TYR A 627 -17.27 3.81 -22.49
N THR A 628 -18.52 3.74 -22.05
CA THR A 628 -19.58 2.95 -22.73
C THR A 628 -20.41 3.73 -23.75
N ASP A 629 -20.34 5.05 -23.75
CA ASP A 629 -20.90 5.90 -24.80
C ASP A 629 -19.77 6.48 -25.66
N LEU A 630 -19.69 6.01 -26.91
CA LEU A 630 -18.73 6.44 -27.91
C LEU A 630 -19.42 7.18 -29.05
N ARG A 631 -18.98 8.40 -29.36
CA ARG A 631 -19.50 9.17 -30.50
C ARG A 631 -18.35 9.61 -31.40
N THR A 632 -18.46 9.31 -32.68
CA THR A 632 -17.40 9.55 -33.66
C THR A 632 -17.87 10.48 -34.76
N PHE A 633 -16.98 11.32 -35.25
CA PHE A 633 -17.22 12.21 -36.38
C PHE A 633 -16.00 12.11 -37.29
N SER A 634 -16.17 11.48 -38.45
CA SER A 634 -15.05 11.13 -39.31
C SER A 634 -15.02 11.97 -40.58
N ASN A 635 -13.82 12.18 -41.11
CA ASN A 635 -13.56 12.86 -42.38
C ASN A 635 -14.16 14.28 -42.47
N ILE A 636 -14.12 15.04 -41.38
CA ILE A 636 -14.51 16.46 -41.42
C ILE A 636 -13.41 17.24 -42.13
N LYS A 637 -13.75 17.93 -43.21
CA LYS A 637 -12.79 18.71 -43.99
C LYS A 637 -12.32 19.94 -43.19
N ILE A 638 -11.01 20.14 -43.12
CA ILE A 638 -10.38 21.26 -42.40
C ILE A 638 -9.53 22.09 -43.36
N THR A 639 -9.59 23.40 -43.17
CA THR A 639 -8.69 24.40 -43.75
C THR A 639 -8.19 25.35 -42.66
N GLU A 640 -7.18 26.17 -42.94
CA GLU A 640 -6.66 27.20 -42.02
C GLU A 640 -7.71 28.28 -41.63
N GLN A 641 -8.87 28.30 -42.29
CA GLN A 641 -9.98 29.23 -41.99
C GLN A 641 -11.10 28.56 -41.19
N THR A 642 -11.04 27.23 -41.04
CA THR A 642 -12.13 26.47 -40.44
C THR A 642 -12.15 26.66 -38.93
N VAL A 643 -13.32 27.00 -38.39
CA VAL A 643 -13.57 27.10 -36.94
C VAL A 643 -14.74 26.19 -36.59
N ILE A 644 -14.56 25.31 -35.62
CA ILE A 644 -15.60 24.40 -35.14
C ILE A 644 -15.87 24.68 -33.67
N ASP A 645 -17.13 24.95 -33.35
CA ASP A 645 -17.59 25.11 -31.97
C ASP A 645 -18.42 23.89 -31.55
N THR A 646 -18.06 23.32 -30.41
CA THR A 646 -18.81 22.25 -29.75
C THR A 646 -18.86 22.44 -28.24
N VAL A 647 -19.74 21.69 -27.59
CA VAL A 647 -19.88 21.67 -26.14
C VAL A 647 -19.68 20.23 -25.66
N ALA A 648 -18.66 20.01 -24.83
CA ALA A 648 -18.49 18.76 -24.12
C ALA A 648 -19.41 18.76 -22.90
N THR A 649 -20.48 17.98 -22.99
CA THR A 649 -21.49 17.81 -21.95
C THR A 649 -22.16 16.45 -22.11
N ASN A 650 -22.47 15.79 -20.99
CA ASN A 650 -23.23 14.55 -21.02
C ASN A 650 -24.70 14.86 -21.33
N SER A 651 -25.05 14.70 -22.60
CA SER A 651 -26.37 15.00 -23.15
C SER A 651 -26.74 13.98 -24.22
N ASP A 652 -28.02 13.94 -24.62
CA ASP A 652 -28.54 12.99 -25.62
C ASP A 652 -27.79 13.03 -26.98
N SER A 653 -27.03 14.09 -27.28
CA SER A 653 -26.27 14.19 -28.51
C SER A 653 -25.13 15.20 -28.47
N THR A 654 -24.04 14.90 -29.16
CA THR A 654 -22.95 15.84 -29.43
C THR A 654 -23.19 16.55 -30.77
N ILE A 655 -22.90 17.85 -30.81
CA ILE A 655 -23.08 18.68 -32.00
C ILE A 655 -21.77 19.39 -32.32
N LEU A 656 -21.32 19.30 -33.58
CA LEU A 656 -20.22 20.11 -34.10
C LEU A 656 -20.80 21.18 -35.04
N ASN A 657 -20.65 22.46 -34.72
CA ASN A 657 -21.03 23.56 -35.60
C ASN A 657 -19.77 24.04 -36.32
N VAL A 658 -19.74 23.93 -37.64
CA VAL A 658 -18.55 24.17 -38.47
C VAL A 658 -18.76 25.43 -39.29
N ASP A 659 -17.92 26.43 -39.07
CA ASP A 659 -17.68 27.55 -39.98
C ASP A 659 -16.55 27.15 -40.93
N GLU A 660 -16.86 26.87 -42.20
CA GLU A 660 -15.86 26.36 -43.13
C GLU A 660 -14.91 27.47 -43.61
N ASN A 661 -15.35 28.73 -43.57
CA ASN A 661 -14.70 29.85 -44.26
C ASN A 661 -14.25 30.99 -43.33
N GLY A 662 -14.53 30.89 -42.03
CA GLY A 662 -14.10 31.82 -40.99
C GLY A 662 -14.85 33.15 -41.00
N ASP A 663 -16.05 33.24 -41.60
CA ASP A 663 -16.86 34.47 -41.62
C ASP A 663 -17.69 34.70 -40.34
N GLY A 664 -17.60 33.77 -39.39
CA GLY A 664 -18.33 33.78 -38.13
C GLY A 664 -19.75 33.20 -38.23
N ARG A 665 -20.08 32.46 -39.30
CA ARG A 665 -21.35 31.77 -39.48
C ARG A 665 -21.12 30.28 -39.74
N TYR A 666 -21.90 29.44 -39.07
CA TYR A 666 -21.82 28.01 -39.28
C TYR A 666 -22.43 27.62 -40.64
N ASP A 667 -21.60 26.99 -41.47
CA ASP A 667 -21.93 26.45 -42.78
C ASP A 667 -22.49 25.01 -42.66
N LEU A 668 -21.89 24.21 -41.77
CA LEU A 668 -22.25 22.81 -41.56
C LEU A 668 -22.55 22.53 -40.09
N LYS A 669 -23.39 21.52 -39.86
CA LYS A 669 -23.73 21.03 -38.53
C LYS A 669 -23.74 19.51 -38.52
N TYR A 670 -22.94 18.91 -37.67
CA TYR A 670 -22.93 17.46 -37.47
C TYR A 670 -23.56 17.11 -36.13
N LYS A 671 -24.25 15.96 -36.05
CA LYS A 671 -24.84 15.46 -34.82
C LYS A 671 -24.61 13.96 -34.68
N ALA A 672 -24.13 13.53 -33.52
CA ALA A 672 -24.05 12.13 -33.12
C ALA A 672 -24.83 11.92 -31.81
N THR A 673 -25.62 10.86 -31.74
CA THR A 673 -26.25 10.38 -30.48
C THR A 673 -25.36 9.33 -29.83
N GLU A 674 -25.78 8.82 -28.67
CA GLU A 674 -25.11 7.72 -27.98
C GLU A 674 -24.73 6.57 -28.92
N ASN A 675 -23.46 6.15 -28.88
CA ASN A 675 -22.93 5.02 -29.65
C ASN A 675 -23.13 5.12 -31.18
N ALA A 676 -23.10 6.33 -31.73
CA ALA A 676 -23.35 6.58 -33.15
C ALA A 676 -22.26 7.43 -33.84
N GLU A 677 -22.18 7.32 -35.17
CA GLU A 677 -21.38 8.18 -36.03
C GLU A 677 -22.14 9.48 -36.34
N GLY A 678 -21.42 10.58 -36.41
CA GLY A 678 -21.96 11.91 -36.64
C GLY A 678 -22.49 12.08 -38.06
N GLU A 679 -23.76 12.44 -38.17
CA GLU A 679 -24.40 12.71 -39.45
C GLU A 679 -24.59 14.22 -39.67
N LEU A 680 -24.52 14.65 -40.93
CA LEU A 680 -24.82 16.03 -41.31
C LEU A 680 -26.30 16.33 -41.08
N VAL A 681 -26.59 17.31 -40.23
CA VAL A 681 -27.95 17.76 -39.94
C VAL A 681 -28.45 18.60 -41.10
N ASN A 682 -29.38 18.06 -41.87
CA ASN A 682 -29.98 18.74 -43.01
C ASN A 682 -31.29 19.44 -42.63
N ASP A 683 -31.21 20.67 -42.14
CA ASP A 683 -32.37 21.48 -41.72
C ASP A 683 -33.20 22.04 -42.89
N THR A 684 -32.91 21.65 -44.14
CA THR A 684 -33.62 22.16 -45.34
C THR A 684 -35.13 21.94 -45.27
N TYR A 685 -35.61 20.90 -44.56
CA TYR A 685 -37.05 20.66 -44.39
C TYR A 685 -37.78 21.76 -43.59
N LEU A 686 -37.12 22.40 -42.62
CA LEU A 686 -37.71 23.52 -41.87
C LEU A 686 -37.92 24.74 -42.76
N ILE A 687 -37.00 25.02 -43.68
CA ILE A 687 -37.14 26.07 -44.69
C ILE A 687 -38.37 25.81 -45.57
N TYR A 688 -38.57 24.55 -46.01
CA TYR A 688 -39.77 24.18 -46.77
C TYR A 688 -41.07 24.34 -45.97
N ILE A 689 -41.07 24.06 -44.66
CA ILE A 689 -42.22 24.31 -43.79
C ILE A 689 -42.52 25.81 -43.70
N TYR A 690 -41.51 26.66 -43.49
CA TYR A 690 -41.72 28.12 -43.41
C TYR A 690 -42.24 28.70 -44.73
N ILE A 691 -41.73 28.22 -45.87
CA ILE A 691 -42.24 28.59 -47.20
C ILE A 691 -43.69 28.13 -47.36
N ALA A 692 -44.02 26.89 -46.97
CA ALA A 692 -45.38 26.35 -47.06
C ALA A 692 -46.39 27.13 -46.20
N VAL A 693 -46.00 27.50 -44.98
CA VAL A 693 -46.81 28.35 -44.08
C VAL A 693 -47.01 29.73 -44.69
N GLY A 694 -45.95 30.34 -45.23
CA GLY A 694 -46.03 31.64 -45.91
C GLY A 694 -46.99 31.62 -47.11
N VAL A 695 -46.93 30.57 -47.94
CA VAL A 695 -47.85 30.36 -49.08
C VAL A 695 -49.29 30.16 -48.59
N PHE A 696 -49.50 29.38 -47.52
CA PHE A 696 -50.83 29.16 -46.95
C PHE A 696 -51.46 30.46 -46.42
N VAL A 697 -50.69 31.29 -45.73
CA VAL A 697 -51.14 32.62 -45.26
C VAL A 697 -51.50 33.52 -46.45
N LEU A 698 -50.71 33.52 -47.52
CA LEU A 698 -51.00 34.29 -48.73
C LEU A 698 -52.33 33.85 -49.38
N ILE A 699 -52.59 32.54 -49.45
CA ILE A 699 -53.84 31.99 -49.97
C ILE A 699 -55.05 32.45 -49.13
N LEU A 700 -54.94 32.43 -47.80
CA LEU A 700 -56.00 32.90 -46.91
C LEU A 700 -56.29 34.40 -47.10
N ILE A 701 -55.26 35.22 -47.30
CA ILE A 701 -55.42 36.65 -47.60
C ILE A 701 -56.17 36.85 -48.92
N VAL A 702 -55.81 36.09 -49.97
CA VAL A 702 -56.49 36.16 -51.28
C VAL A 702 -57.96 35.75 -51.16
N ILE A 703 -58.27 34.67 -50.43
CA ILE A 703 -59.66 34.22 -50.19
C ILE A 703 -60.45 35.29 -49.44
N ALA A 704 -59.86 35.91 -48.41
CA ALA A 704 -60.50 37.00 -47.66
C ALA A 704 -60.81 38.20 -48.58
N ILE A 705 -59.88 38.60 -49.45
CA ILE A 705 -60.10 39.66 -50.44
C ILE A 705 -61.24 39.29 -51.40
N ILE A 706 -61.28 38.06 -51.91
CA ILE A 706 -62.36 37.59 -52.81
C ILE A 706 -63.72 37.63 -52.10
N LEU A 707 -63.79 37.19 -50.84
CA LEU A 707 -65.02 37.22 -50.05
C LEU A 707 -65.49 38.65 -49.77
N ILE A 708 -64.57 39.57 -49.45
CA ILE A 708 -64.86 41.00 -49.28
C ILE A 708 -65.39 41.59 -50.59
N MET A 709 -64.74 41.32 -51.72
CA MET A 709 -65.18 41.80 -53.04
C MET A 709 -66.56 41.24 -53.41
N LYS A 710 -66.84 39.97 -53.11
CA LYS A 710 -68.15 39.33 -53.35
C LYS A 710 -69.23 39.95 -52.46
N HIS A 711 -68.91 40.26 -51.21
CA HIS A 711 -69.81 40.93 -50.28
C HIS A 711 -70.13 42.37 -50.73
N LEU A 712 -69.12 43.12 -51.19
CA LEU A 712 -69.30 44.47 -51.75
C LEU A 712 -70.16 44.45 -53.03
N LYS A 713 -69.98 43.46 -53.91
CA LYS A 713 -70.81 43.30 -55.13
C LYS A 713 -72.26 42.96 -54.80
N SER A 714 -72.50 42.09 -53.81
CA SER A 714 -73.83 41.79 -53.26
C SER A 714 -74.51 43.03 -52.69
N LYS A 715 -73.78 43.84 -51.91
CA LYS A 715 -74.28 45.09 -51.31
C LYS A 715 -74.64 46.14 -52.37
N LYS A 716 -73.85 46.24 -53.45
CA LYS A 716 -74.13 47.12 -54.60
C LYS A 716 -75.40 46.70 -55.36
N SER A 717 -75.59 45.40 -55.59
CA SER A 717 -76.82 44.88 -56.24
C SER A 717 -78.10 45.08 -55.40
N LYS A 718 -77.98 45.14 -54.07
CA LYS A 718 -79.10 45.45 -53.17
C LYS A 718 -79.43 46.94 -53.08
N LEU A 719 -78.50 47.83 -53.45
CA LEU A 719 -78.72 49.27 -53.50
C LEU A 719 -79.27 49.76 -54.86
N GLU A 720 -79.08 49.00 -55.95
CA GLU A 720 -79.64 49.32 -57.28
C GLU A 720 -81.08 48.78 -57.49
N ASN A 721 -81.60 47.97 -56.55
CA ASN A 721 -82.97 47.40 -56.55
C ASN A 721 -83.90 48.04 -55.49
N ARG A 722 -83.55 49.22 -55.00
CA ARG A 722 -84.39 50.15 -54.21
C ARG A 722 -84.35 51.51 -54.88
#